data_AF-A0A7C7ZSZ2-F1
#
_entry.id   AF-A0A7C7ZSZ2-F1
#
_cell.length_a   1.000
_cell.length_b   1.000
_cell.length_c   1.000
_cell.angle_alpha   90.00
_cell.angle_beta   90.00
_cell.angle_gamma   90.00
#
_symmetry.space_group_name_H-M   'P 1'
#
loop_
_entity.id
_entity.type
_entity.pdbx_description
1 polymer ?
#
loop_
_entity_poly.entity_id
_entity_poly.type
_entity_poly.pdbx_seq_one_letter_code
_entity_poly.pdbx_strand_id
1 'polypeptide(L)'
;MKKILFIFTALLLSQNTSLGQSNIKLENYFGDLRARHIGPAVMSGRINDMENHPTDPKIIYAGAAGGGVWKSNDAGTTFNPIFDEYCQSIGAIEIDPNDPDNTIYVGTGETWPRNSVSVGDGLYKSNDGGNNWEKIGFEKSERIANIIVNPTNSKEIIVGVLGALWSDSEERGVFKTTDGGVTWKKILYVNQSTGCADLAINPKDPNIIYASMWEFRRTGWSFNSGGNNSALYKSIDGGENWEKIHNGFPEGKLGRLAIAVANSNPEVVYTVIEAEKDEKKGLYKSTDAGNSWEQMNNDFGITVRPFYFSRIAVDPKDENIIIKGGLSGSISKDGGKTFKDLGFMHSDIHDVIFDINNSDILYVGTDGGVYRSWNKGTTMEIVENLPLSQFYHISIDNDTPYNVYGGLQDNGSWYGPSFAPGGITAKEWNPVGQGDGFRVLRHPTKNIIYSEMQGAENVWRYDVDNNLVKTIQPLAVSGYKDYRFNWNAPIATSSIKPDRLYIGSQYLHKSEDMGDGWEIISPDLTTNDPKKQNQENSGGLSMDNSGAENHTTIFTIAESPLNENIIWVGTDDGNIQVTTDGGKTWANTISNVAGVPANTWVYHIEASSHDSKTAYAVFDGHTSGDMAAYAYKTTDLGKTWKNIIPAKDVNGFVRNIQEDYVNPNLLF
;
A
#
# COMPACT_ATOMS: atom_id res chain seq x y z
N MET A 1 -73.55 44.93 26.27
CA MET A 1 -73.15 43.54 26.55
C MET A 1 -72.12 43.12 25.51
N LYS A 2 -70.83 43.25 25.82
CA LYS A 2 -69.71 42.99 24.90
C LYS A 2 -69.09 41.62 25.22
N LYS A 3 -68.89 40.83 24.17
CA LYS A 3 -68.25 39.50 24.17
C LYS A 3 -66.81 39.60 24.65
N ILE A 4 -66.38 38.72 25.55
CA ILE A 4 -64.97 38.49 25.89
C ILE A 4 -64.61 37.09 25.39
N LEU A 5 -63.59 37.06 24.54
CA LEU A 5 -63.00 35.89 23.88
C LEU A 5 -61.98 35.27 24.85
N PHE A 6 -62.16 34.00 25.23
CA PHE A 6 -61.12 33.23 25.93
C PHE A 6 -60.31 32.45 24.89
N ILE A 7 -59.03 32.79 24.76
CA ILE A 7 -58.04 32.02 23.99
C ILE A 7 -57.42 31.00 24.96
N PHE A 8 -57.61 29.71 24.69
CA PHE A 8 -56.86 28.63 25.32
C PHE A 8 -55.67 28.29 24.43
N THR A 9 -54.46 28.63 24.89
CA THR A 9 -53.20 28.23 24.24
C THR A 9 -52.78 26.88 24.83
N ALA A 10 -52.90 25.80 24.05
CA ALA A 10 -52.33 24.50 24.42
C ALA A 10 -50.83 24.50 24.05
N LEU A 11 -49.95 24.51 25.05
CA LEU A 11 -48.54 24.18 24.86
C LEU A 11 -48.41 22.66 24.64
N LEU A 12 -48.11 22.26 23.41
CA LEU A 12 -47.60 20.93 23.10
C LEU A 12 -46.10 20.91 23.44
N LEU A 13 -45.76 20.31 24.57
CA LEU A 13 -44.39 19.90 24.89
C LEU A 13 -44.02 18.71 24.00
N SER A 14 -43.28 18.95 22.92
CA SER A 14 -42.59 17.91 22.18
C SER A 14 -41.45 17.37 23.05
N GLN A 15 -41.62 16.18 23.63
CA GLN A 15 -40.51 15.43 24.21
C GLN A 15 -39.62 14.94 23.07
N ASN A 16 -38.49 15.63 22.86
CA ASN A 16 -37.38 15.08 22.10
C ASN A 16 -36.75 13.96 22.93
N THR A 17 -37.16 12.72 22.69
CA THR A 17 -36.39 11.55 23.12
C THR A 17 -35.16 11.46 22.22
N SER A 18 -34.07 12.13 22.61
CA SER A 18 -32.75 11.79 22.09
C SER A 18 -32.42 10.39 22.62
N LEU A 19 -32.61 9.37 21.78
CA LEU A 19 -31.97 8.08 22.00
C LEU A 19 -30.47 8.33 21.90
N GLY A 20 -29.81 8.48 23.04
CA GLY A 20 -28.36 8.46 23.12
C GLY A 20 -27.88 7.12 22.61
N GLN A 21 -27.17 7.12 21.48
CA GLN A 21 -26.47 5.95 20.99
C GLN A 21 -25.45 5.57 22.07
N SER A 22 -25.59 4.39 22.66
CA SER A 22 -24.62 3.88 23.63
C SER A 22 -23.26 3.80 22.95
N ASN A 23 -22.20 4.31 23.58
CA ASN A 23 -20.82 4.08 23.14
C ASN A 23 -20.55 2.57 23.17
N ILE A 24 -20.65 1.93 22.00
CA ILE A 24 -20.36 0.52 21.81
C ILE A 24 -18.84 0.37 21.90
N LYS A 25 -18.36 -0.25 22.97
CA LYS A 25 -16.98 -0.72 23.06
C LYS A 25 -16.91 -2.10 22.40
N LEU A 26 -16.33 -2.20 21.21
CA LEU A 26 -16.19 -3.45 20.45
C LEU A 26 -15.58 -4.60 21.29
N GLU A 27 -14.64 -4.28 22.17
CA GLU A 27 -14.00 -5.20 23.13
C GLU A 27 -15.02 -6.02 23.96
N ASN A 28 -16.18 -5.42 24.29
CA ASN A 28 -17.22 -6.08 25.08
C ASN A 28 -18.04 -7.12 24.30
N TYR A 29 -17.97 -7.12 22.96
CA TYR A 29 -18.74 -8.03 22.10
C TYR A 29 -17.93 -9.26 21.69
N PHE A 30 -16.60 -9.11 21.55
CA PHE A 30 -15.72 -10.22 21.19
C PHE A 30 -15.15 -10.96 22.40
N GLY A 31 -15.13 -10.35 23.59
CA GLY A 31 -14.62 -10.97 24.82
C GLY A 31 -13.17 -11.44 24.66
N ASP A 32 -12.93 -12.73 24.83
CA ASP A 32 -11.60 -13.36 24.69
C ASP A 32 -11.28 -13.85 23.26
N LEU A 33 -12.16 -13.60 22.28
CA LEU A 33 -11.84 -13.90 20.88
C LEU A 33 -10.63 -13.06 20.43
N ARG A 34 -9.67 -13.72 19.78
CA ARG A 34 -8.48 -13.08 19.22
C ARG A 34 -8.33 -13.52 17.77
N ALA A 35 -7.83 -12.62 16.94
CA ALA A 35 -7.38 -12.99 15.60
C ALA A 35 -6.24 -14.01 15.72
N ARG A 36 -6.18 -14.93 14.76
CA ARG A 36 -5.09 -15.91 14.63
C ARG A 36 -4.62 -15.88 13.19
N HIS A 37 -3.31 -15.75 12.98
CA HIS A 37 -2.75 -15.87 11.64
C HIS A 37 -2.96 -17.31 11.09
N ILE A 38 -3.23 -17.41 9.79
CA ILE A 38 -3.38 -18.68 9.09
C ILE A 38 -2.24 -18.93 8.08
N GLY A 39 -1.21 -18.07 8.08
CA GLY A 39 -0.17 -18.05 7.07
C GLY A 39 -0.70 -17.60 5.70
N PRO A 40 0.01 -17.93 4.60
CA PRO A 40 1.32 -18.58 4.58
C PRO A 40 2.46 -17.62 5.00
N ALA A 41 3.57 -18.15 5.48
CA ALA A 41 4.81 -17.37 5.67
C ALA A 41 5.83 -17.57 4.52
N VAL A 42 5.58 -18.55 3.63
CA VAL A 42 6.54 -19.00 2.59
C VAL A 42 6.85 -17.94 1.54
N MET A 43 5.89 -17.09 1.20
CA MET A 43 6.10 -15.97 0.27
C MET A 43 6.20 -14.62 1.00
N SER A 44 6.01 -14.61 2.32
CA SER A 44 6.04 -13.41 3.17
C SER A 44 5.26 -12.24 2.53
N GLY A 45 5.82 -11.03 2.54
CA GLY A 45 5.33 -9.86 1.85
C GLY A 45 6.33 -8.70 1.95
N ARG A 46 5.94 -7.55 1.42
CA ARG A 46 6.86 -6.43 1.19
C ARG A 46 7.48 -5.84 2.45
N ILE A 47 8.80 -5.77 2.46
CA ILE A 47 9.61 -5.13 3.50
C ILE A 47 10.03 -3.75 3.03
N ASN A 48 9.70 -2.71 3.79
CA ASN A 48 10.03 -1.33 3.44
C ASN A 48 11.39 -0.90 4.03
N ASP A 49 11.72 -1.36 5.24
CA ASP A 49 12.91 -0.92 5.98
C ASP A 49 13.42 -2.02 6.92
N MET A 50 14.73 -2.08 7.14
CA MET A 50 15.36 -3.00 8.08
C MET A 50 16.49 -2.30 8.84
N GLU A 51 16.67 -2.68 10.10
CA GLU A 51 17.75 -2.13 10.93
C GLU A 51 18.49 -3.22 11.69
N ASN A 52 19.81 -3.04 11.82
CA ASN A 52 20.67 -3.90 12.63
C ASN A 52 20.95 -3.24 13.98
N HIS A 53 21.00 -4.05 15.03
CA HIS A 53 21.52 -3.57 16.29
C HIS A 53 23.01 -3.20 16.15
N PRO A 54 23.45 -2.01 16.61
CA PRO A 54 24.78 -1.45 16.30
C PRO A 54 25.94 -2.28 16.87
N THR A 55 25.70 -3.13 17.87
CA THR A 55 26.74 -3.93 18.53
C THR A 55 26.45 -5.43 18.57
N ASP A 56 25.25 -5.88 18.17
CA ASP A 56 24.89 -7.30 18.17
C ASP A 56 24.26 -7.68 16.82
N PRO A 57 25.04 -8.28 15.90
CA PRO A 57 24.56 -8.59 14.55
C PRO A 57 23.46 -9.67 14.50
N LYS A 58 23.10 -10.28 15.64
CA LYS A 58 21.98 -11.23 15.71
C LYS A 58 20.64 -10.54 15.83
N ILE A 59 20.62 -9.28 16.28
CA ILE A 59 19.39 -8.53 16.49
C ILE A 59 19.08 -7.70 15.25
N ILE A 60 17.94 -8.00 14.63
CA ILE A 60 17.50 -7.41 13.37
C ILE A 60 16.05 -6.99 13.51
N TYR A 61 15.72 -5.81 13.00
CA TYR A 61 14.38 -5.30 12.91
C TYR A 61 13.95 -5.26 11.44
N ALA A 62 12.69 -5.60 11.17
CA ALA A 62 12.10 -5.52 9.85
C ALA A 62 10.75 -4.78 9.93
N GLY A 63 10.61 -3.73 9.13
CA GLY A 63 9.40 -2.93 8.96
C GLY A 63 8.69 -3.32 7.69
N ALA A 64 7.49 -3.89 7.83
CA ALA A 64 6.68 -4.29 6.69
C ALA A 64 5.92 -3.09 6.09
N ALA A 65 5.73 -3.07 4.77
CA ALA A 65 4.87 -2.10 4.10
C ALA A 65 3.42 -2.16 4.61
N GLY A 66 2.98 -3.37 4.98
CA GLY A 66 1.78 -3.66 5.76
C GLY A 66 1.98 -4.92 6.59
N GLY A 67 2.00 -4.80 7.91
CA GLY A 67 2.23 -5.91 8.85
C GLY A 67 3.10 -5.56 10.06
N GLY A 68 3.36 -4.28 10.31
CA GLY A 68 4.01 -3.81 11.53
C GLY A 68 5.53 -4.04 11.56
N VAL A 69 6.09 -4.03 12.76
CA VAL A 69 7.52 -4.20 13.02
C VAL A 69 7.79 -5.55 13.66
N TRP A 70 8.82 -6.22 13.16
CA TRP A 70 9.25 -7.54 13.58
C TRP A 70 10.68 -7.51 14.08
N LYS A 71 10.98 -8.23 15.16
CA LYS A 71 12.31 -8.33 15.76
C LYS A 71 12.81 -9.77 15.76
N SER A 72 14.02 -9.96 15.28
CA SER A 72 14.81 -11.17 15.45
C SER A 72 15.89 -10.97 16.51
N ASN A 73 16.23 -12.04 17.24
CA ASN A 73 17.37 -12.07 18.17
C ASN A 73 18.38 -13.18 17.81
N ASP A 74 18.23 -13.80 16.64
CA ASP A 74 18.97 -14.99 16.21
C ASP A 74 19.34 -14.94 14.72
N ALA A 75 19.70 -13.74 14.25
CA ALA A 75 20.17 -13.47 12.88
C ALA A 75 19.14 -13.86 11.79
N GLY A 76 17.88 -13.50 12.04
CA GLY A 76 16.77 -13.73 11.12
C GLY A 76 16.32 -15.18 11.04
N THR A 77 16.68 -16.03 12.01
CA THR A 77 16.16 -17.41 12.07
C THR A 77 14.72 -17.41 12.58
N THR A 78 14.40 -16.56 13.55
CA THR A 78 13.06 -16.29 14.06
C THR A 78 12.77 -14.80 14.18
N PHE A 79 11.52 -14.42 13.88
CA PHE A 79 11.01 -13.06 14.05
C PHE A 79 9.76 -13.08 14.93
N ASN A 80 9.62 -12.10 15.81
CA ASN A 80 8.44 -11.88 16.63
C ASN A 80 7.88 -10.48 16.35
N PRO A 81 6.55 -10.32 16.27
CA PRO A 81 5.97 -9.00 16.11
C PRO A 81 6.14 -8.20 17.40
N ILE A 82 6.45 -6.92 17.27
CA ILE A 82 6.58 -5.98 18.40
C ILE A 82 5.68 -4.73 18.23
N PHE A 83 4.78 -4.73 17.22
CA PHE A 83 3.99 -3.54 16.85
C PHE A 83 2.54 -3.85 16.42
N ASP A 84 2.00 -5.03 16.76
CA ASP A 84 0.68 -5.51 16.29
C ASP A 84 -0.51 -4.62 16.71
N GLU A 85 -0.39 -3.90 17.83
CA GLU A 85 -1.45 -3.06 18.38
C GLU A 85 -1.47 -1.62 17.81
N TYR A 86 -0.56 -1.30 16.88
CA TYR A 86 -0.34 0.06 16.36
C TYR A 86 -0.52 0.11 14.83
N CYS A 87 -0.14 1.21 14.18
CA CYS A 87 -0.26 1.34 12.73
C CYS A 87 0.60 0.31 12.00
N GLN A 88 -0.02 -0.46 11.10
CA GLN A 88 0.63 -1.60 10.46
C GLN A 88 1.48 -1.23 9.24
N SER A 89 1.40 0.00 8.74
CA SER A 89 2.23 0.47 7.62
C SER A 89 3.49 1.13 8.16
N ILE A 90 4.67 0.59 7.84
CA ILE A 90 5.94 1.09 8.35
C ILE A 90 6.71 1.81 7.25
N GLY A 91 7.26 2.97 7.59
CA GLY A 91 8.05 3.82 6.70
C GLY A 91 9.54 3.87 7.08
N ALA A 92 9.85 3.86 8.37
CA ALA A 92 11.23 3.84 8.88
C ALA A 92 11.28 3.24 10.29
N ILE A 93 12.36 2.56 10.60
CA ILE A 93 12.78 2.12 11.93
C ILE A 93 14.13 2.78 12.20
N GLU A 94 14.37 3.17 13.44
CA GLU A 94 15.69 3.65 13.85
C GLU A 94 15.97 3.21 15.29
N ILE A 95 17.17 2.70 15.52
CA ILE A 95 17.63 2.27 16.85
C ILE A 95 18.51 3.37 17.43
N ASP A 96 18.27 3.78 18.67
CA ASP A 96 19.17 4.74 19.32
C ASP A 96 20.55 4.09 19.54
N PRO A 97 21.62 4.57 18.91
CA PRO A 97 22.94 3.96 19.04
C PRO A 97 23.52 4.08 20.45
N ASN A 98 23.01 4.97 21.30
CA ASN A 98 23.45 5.15 22.68
C ASN A 98 22.62 4.35 23.70
N ASP A 99 21.47 3.79 23.28
CA ASP A 99 20.61 2.94 24.10
C ASP A 99 19.90 1.86 23.25
N PRO A 100 20.66 1.03 22.52
CA PRO A 100 20.11 0.25 21.41
C PRO A 100 19.27 -0.97 21.84
N ASP A 101 19.36 -1.36 23.11
CA ASP A 101 18.55 -2.44 23.67
C ASP A 101 17.13 -1.99 24.03
N ASN A 102 16.94 -0.69 24.31
CA ASN A 102 15.68 -0.17 24.87
C ASN A 102 14.99 0.85 23.97
N THR A 103 15.73 1.76 23.34
CA THR A 103 15.17 2.90 22.64
C THR A 103 15.06 2.65 21.13
N ILE A 104 13.83 2.58 20.63
CA ILE A 104 13.50 2.32 19.23
C ILE A 104 12.50 3.37 18.75
N TYR A 105 12.69 3.87 17.54
CA TYR A 105 11.74 4.77 16.87
C TYR A 105 11.13 4.08 15.66
N VAL A 106 9.84 4.30 15.43
CA VAL A 106 9.10 3.75 14.29
C VAL A 106 8.29 4.86 13.64
N GLY A 107 8.71 5.23 12.43
CA GLY A 107 7.99 6.12 11.55
C GLY A 107 7.04 5.30 10.70
N THR A 108 5.76 5.67 10.71
CA THR A 108 4.73 4.90 9.99
C THR A 108 4.50 5.46 8.58
N GLY A 109 3.97 4.59 7.72
CA GLY A 109 3.58 4.87 6.34
C GLY A 109 4.63 4.53 5.30
N GLU A 110 4.32 3.56 4.44
CA GLU A 110 5.19 3.09 3.36
C GLU A 110 5.66 4.21 2.42
N THR A 111 6.96 4.23 2.12
CA THR A 111 7.64 5.38 1.51
C THR A 111 7.94 5.20 0.01
N TRP A 112 7.59 4.03 -0.53
CA TRP A 112 7.66 3.68 -1.95
C TRP A 112 6.29 3.89 -2.58
N PRO A 113 5.93 5.12 -3.02
CA PRO A 113 4.56 5.49 -3.35
C PRO A 113 4.03 4.79 -4.60
N ARG A 114 3.62 3.54 -4.45
CA ARG A 114 2.79 2.78 -5.38
C ARG A 114 1.31 3.16 -5.21
N ASN A 115 0.46 2.75 -6.13
CA ASN A 115 -0.99 2.94 -6.02
C ASN A 115 -1.64 2.05 -4.95
N SER A 116 -0.94 1.03 -4.46
CA SER A 116 -1.39 0.05 -3.47
C SER A 116 -0.80 0.24 -2.06
N VAL A 117 -0.17 1.39 -1.79
CA VAL A 117 0.47 1.64 -0.48
C VAL A 117 -0.53 1.93 0.63
N SER A 118 -0.14 1.61 1.86
CA SER A 118 -0.87 1.99 3.06
C SER A 118 -0.42 3.35 3.61
N VAL A 119 -1.16 3.88 4.59
CA VAL A 119 -0.97 5.22 5.17
C VAL A 119 -0.50 5.06 6.62
N GLY A 120 0.49 5.85 7.00
CA GLY A 120 0.97 5.99 8.37
C GLY A 120 0.19 7.03 9.16
N ASP A 121 0.35 7.00 10.48
CA ASP A 121 -0.35 7.87 11.42
C ASP A 121 0.57 8.56 12.44
N GLY A 122 1.89 8.56 12.18
CA GLY A 122 2.89 9.33 12.92
C GLY A 122 4.13 8.56 13.34
N LEU A 123 4.85 9.16 14.28
CA LEU A 123 6.10 8.65 14.83
C LEU A 123 5.86 8.04 16.20
N TYR A 124 6.39 6.85 16.42
CA TYR A 124 6.33 6.13 17.68
C TYR A 124 7.70 5.96 18.28
N LYS A 125 7.75 5.87 19.60
CA LYS A 125 8.93 5.58 20.39
C LYS A 125 8.66 4.46 21.37
N SER A 126 9.59 3.53 21.48
CA SER A 126 9.68 2.59 22.60
C SER A 126 10.90 2.95 23.45
N ASN A 127 10.81 2.73 24.76
CA ASN A 127 11.93 2.84 25.70
C ASN A 127 12.14 1.52 26.48
N ASP A 128 11.59 0.42 25.99
CA ASP A 128 11.63 -0.89 26.63
C ASP A 128 11.83 -2.05 25.63
N GLY A 129 12.52 -1.76 24.52
CA GLY A 129 12.94 -2.76 23.54
C GLY A 129 11.82 -3.24 22.63
N GLY A 130 10.74 -2.45 22.49
CA GLY A 130 9.60 -2.71 21.62
C GLY A 130 8.37 -3.30 22.31
N ASN A 131 8.35 -3.37 23.64
CA ASN A 131 7.21 -3.95 24.37
C ASN A 131 6.03 -2.95 24.46
N ASN A 132 6.32 -1.67 24.63
CA ASN A 132 5.34 -0.60 24.65
C ASN A 132 5.77 0.56 23.75
N TRP A 133 4.79 1.27 23.20
CA TRP A 133 5.02 2.38 22.28
C TRP A 133 4.20 3.61 22.65
N GLU A 134 4.82 4.77 22.54
CA GLU A 134 4.19 6.07 22.67
C GLU A 134 4.26 6.81 21.33
N LYS A 135 3.15 7.43 20.92
CA LYS A 135 3.16 8.33 19.75
C LYS A 135 3.76 9.67 20.18
N ILE A 136 4.73 10.16 19.42
CA ILE A 136 5.50 11.39 19.71
C ILE A 136 5.36 12.46 18.61
N GLY A 137 4.26 12.42 17.85
CA GLY A 137 3.83 13.42 16.87
C GLY A 137 3.67 12.88 15.45
N PHE A 138 3.52 13.80 14.49
CA PHE A 138 3.45 13.54 13.05
C PHE A 138 2.15 12.86 12.56
N GLU A 139 1.03 13.12 13.22
CA GLU A 139 -0.26 12.48 12.92
C GLU A 139 -0.79 12.74 11.48
N LYS A 140 -0.22 13.72 10.77
CA LYS A 140 -0.59 14.09 9.39
C LYS A 140 0.55 13.86 8.39
N SER A 141 1.61 13.19 8.82
CA SER A 141 2.78 12.94 7.98
C SER A 141 2.45 11.96 6.85
N GLU A 142 1.52 11.04 7.07
CA GLU A 142 1.20 9.86 6.26
C GLU A 142 2.36 8.92 5.95
N ARG A 143 3.59 9.42 5.79
CA ARG A 143 4.81 8.71 5.38
C ARG A 143 6.05 9.38 5.97
N ILE A 144 6.68 8.69 6.92
CA ILE A 144 7.99 9.06 7.46
C ILE A 144 9.03 8.22 6.73
N ALA A 145 9.94 8.88 6.01
CA ALA A 145 10.94 8.23 5.15
C ALA A 145 12.24 7.87 5.86
N ASN A 146 12.63 8.66 6.86
CA ASN A 146 13.86 8.43 7.61
C ASN A 146 13.71 8.95 9.03
N ILE A 147 14.38 8.29 9.96
CA ILE A 147 14.63 8.76 11.32
C ILE A 147 16.13 8.60 11.53
N ILE A 148 16.80 9.62 12.06
CA ILE A 148 18.23 9.56 12.37
C ILE A 148 18.42 10.07 13.78
N VAL A 149 18.99 9.24 14.66
CA VAL A 149 19.39 9.65 16.00
C VAL A 149 20.85 10.11 15.97
N ASN A 150 21.14 11.26 16.57
CA ASN A 150 22.53 11.73 16.65
C ASN A 150 23.37 10.71 17.47
N PRO A 151 24.46 10.17 16.90
CA PRO A 151 25.27 9.11 17.53
C PRO A 151 25.99 9.55 18.80
N THR A 152 25.98 10.84 19.12
CA THR A 152 26.60 11.40 20.34
C THR A 152 25.59 12.04 21.29
N ASN A 153 24.31 12.10 20.91
CA ASN A 153 23.25 12.75 21.68
C ASN A 153 21.86 12.22 21.33
N SER A 154 21.35 11.24 22.07
CA SER A 154 20.01 10.66 21.92
C SER A 154 18.83 11.64 21.94
N LYS A 155 19.02 12.87 22.44
CA LYS A 155 17.95 13.89 22.45
C LYS A 155 17.82 14.62 21.12
N GLU A 156 18.82 14.52 20.27
CA GLU A 156 18.83 15.13 18.95
C GLU A 156 18.46 14.09 17.90
N ILE A 157 17.29 14.29 17.29
CA ILE A 157 16.72 13.37 16.31
C ILE A 157 16.27 14.19 15.11
N ILE A 158 16.54 13.67 13.92
CA ILE A 158 16.11 14.25 12.65
C ILE A 158 15.11 13.28 12.00
N VAL A 159 14.01 13.81 11.48
CA VAL A 159 12.95 13.04 10.83
C VAL A 159 12.70 13.62 9.45
N GLY A 160 12.78 12.76 8.43
CA GLY A 160 12.43 13.06 7.05
C GLY A 160 11.00 12.65 6.76
N VAL A 161 10.14 13.61 6.45
CA VAL A 161 8.72 13.36 6.15
C VAL A 161 8.46 13.56 4.66
N LEU A 162 8.05 12.47 4.01
CA LEU A 162 7.70 12.47 2.59
C LEU A 162 6.33 13.11 2.37
N GLY A 163 5.36 12.85 3.26
CA GLY A 163 4.03 13.45 3.22
C GLY A 163 2.97 12.64 2.49
N ALA A 164 1.84 13.30 2.26
CA ALA A 164 0.67 12.72 1.62
C ALA A 164 0.93 12.32 0.15
N LEU A 165 0.36 11.20 -0.28
CA LEU A 165 0.53 10.72 -1.65
C LEU A 165 -0.45 11.38 -2.63
N TRP A 166 -1.71 11.49 -2.20
CA TRP A 166 -2.86 11.83 -3.04
C TRP A 166 -3.27 13.29 -2.96
N SER A 167 -2.70 14.06 -2.03
CA SER A 167 -3.02 15.47 -1.81
C SER A 167 -1.80 16.29 -1.34
N ASP A 168 -1.91 17.61 -1.45
CA ASP A 168 -0.97 18.55 -0.86
C ASP A 168 -1.03 18.48 0.68
N SER A 169 0.13 18.55 1.35
CA SER A 169 0.19 18.50 2.82
C SER A 169 1.30 19.40 3.37
N GLU A 170 1.03 20.03 4.52
CA GLU A 170 1.98 20.90 5.20
C GLU A 170 3.00 20.13 6.06
N GLU A 171 2.66 18.91 6.47
CA GLU A 171 3.55 18.04 7.23
C GLU A 171 4.45 17.26 6.28
N ARG A 172 5.41 18.00 5.71
CA ARG A 172 6.48 17.53 4.81
C ARG A 172 7.79 18.20 5.17
N GLY A 173 8.89 17.59 4.75
CA GLY A 173 10.22 18.14 4.87
C GLY A 173 11.02 17.50 5.99
N VAL A 174 12.00 18.24 6.50
CA VAL A 174 12.92 17.74 7.52
C VAL A 174 12.59 18.42 8.84
N PHE A 175 12.44 17.62 9.88
CA PHE A 175 12.15 18.06 11.23
C PHE A 175 13.27 17.64 12.17
N LYS A 176 13.52 18.45 13.19
CA LYS A 176 14.54 18.19 14.19
C LYS A 176 14.01 18.45 15.58
N THR A 177 14.35 17.58 16.52
CA THR A 177 14.19 17.80 17.95
C THR A 177 15.56 17.88 18.62
N THR A 178 15.62 18.52 19.78
CA THR A 178 16.80 18.54 20.67
C THR A 178 16.43 18.18 22.12
N ASP A 179 15.18 17.78 22.35
CA ASP A 179 14.61 17.45 23.65
C ASP A 179 14.07 16.02 23.72
N GLY A 180 14.47 15.15 22.78
CA GLY A 180 14.08 13.75 22.74
C GLY A 180 12.66 13.51 22.20
N GLY A 181 12.18 14.40 21.32
CA GLY A 181 10.89 14.25 20.64
C GLY A 181 9.71 14.91 21.34
N VAL A 182 9.95 15.76 22.35
CA VAL A 182 8.88 16.53 23.01
C VAL A 182 8.43 17.68 22.11
N THR A 183 9.38 18.35 21.45
CA THR A 183 9.11 19.39 20.46
C THR A 183 9.91 19.20 19.18
N TRP A 184 9.31 19.61 18.06
CA TRP A 184 9.89 19.47 16.72
C TRP A 184 9.96 20.82 16.01
N LYS A 185 11.13 21.15 15.46
CA LYS A 185 11.37 22.31 14.58
C LYS A 185 11.42 21.80 13.14
N LYS A 186 10.62 22.37 12.24
CA LYS A 186 10.75 22.17 10.79
C LYS A 186 11.98 22.94 10.31
N ILE A 187 13.03 22.23 9.87
CA ILE A 187 14.34 22.80 9.53
C ILE A 187 14.61 22.85 8.03
N LEU A 188 13.89 22.08 7.22
CA LEU A 188 13.89 22.21 5.75
C LEU A 188 12.46 21.98 5.22
N TYR A 189 11.98 22.91 4.40
CA TYR A 189 10.67 22.85 3.77
C TYR A 189 10.73 23.58 2.44
N VAL A 190 10.11 22.99 1.41
CA VAL A 190 10.06 23.58 0.08
C VAL A 190 8.66 24.10 -0.23
N ASN A 191 7.66 23.21 -0.22
CA ASN A 191 6.23 23.52 -0.40
C ASN A 191 5.36 22.29 -0.04
N GLN A 192 4.05 22.38 -0.26
CA GLN A 192 3.08 21.34 0.11
C GLN A 192 3.09 20.08 -0.79
N SER A 193 3.79 20.10 -1.93
CA SER A 193 3.92 18.99 -2.88
C SER A 193 5.30 18.34 -2.88
N THR A 194 6.24 18.86 -2.06
CA THR A 194 7.64 18.42 -2.02
C THR A 194 7.99 17.93 -0.62
N GLY A 195 8.30 16.64 -0.51
CA GLY A 195 8.64 15.98 0.76
C GLY A 195 10.09 15.54 0.83
N CYS A 196 10.53 15.14 2.02
CA CYS A 196 11.84 14.52 2.19
C CYS A 196 11.74 13.02 1.86
N ALA A 197 12.45 12.57 0.83
CA ALA A 197 12.41 11.20 0.34
C ALA A 197 13.60 10.35 0.80
N ASP A 198 14.67 11.00 1.26
CA ASP A 198 15.82 10.33 1.84
C ASP A 198 16.65 11.31 2.70
N LEU A 199 17.28 10.81 3.76
CA LEU A 199 18.19 11.54 4.64
C LEU A 199 19.46 10.73 4.87
N ALA A 200 20.59 11.40 4.93
CA ALA A 200 21.83 10.83 5.42
C ALA A 200 22.61 11.86 6.24
N ILE A 201 23.42 11.39 7.19
CA ILE A 201 24.36 12.23 7.93
C ILE A 201 25.80 11.78 7.69
N ASN A 202 26.75 12.68 7.91
CA ASN A 202 28.13 12.27 8.08
C ASN A 202 28.28 11.57 9.45
N PRO A 203 28.68 10.28 9.50
CA PRO A 203 28.75 9.54 10.76
C PRO A 203 29.86 10.05 11.71
N LYS A 204 30.80 10.86 11.22
CA LYS A 204 31.88 11.48 12.01
C LYS A 204 31.56 12.92 12.44
N ASP A 205 30.61 13.58 11.78
CA ASP A 205 30.15 14.94 12.13
C ASP A 205 28.65 15.08 11.83
N PRO A 206 27.77 14.85 12.83
CA PRO A 206 26.31 14.86 12.63
C PRO A 206 25.74 16.25 12.29
N ASN A 207 26.56 17.31 12.30
CA ASN A 207 26.12 18.62 11.77
C ASN A 207 26.03 18.64 10.24
N ILE A 208 26.74 17.73 9.57
CA ILE A 208 26.69 17.57 8.13
C ILE A 208 25.54 16.62 7.79
N ILE A 209 24.49 17.19 7.19
CA ILE A 209 23.24 16.49 6.87
C ILE A 209 22.96 16.66 5.38
N TYR A 210 22.54 15.57 4.74
CA TYR A 210 22.09 15.54 3.36
C TYR A 210 20.60 15.23 3.32
N ALA A 211 19.84 15.97 2.51
CA ALA A 211 18.40 15.77 2.39
C ALA A 211 17.96 15.77 0.93
N SER A 212 17.33 14.67 0.52
CA SER A 212 16.66 14.53 -0.77
C SER A 212 15.24 15.07 -0.63
N MET A 213 14.96 16.20 -1.26
CA MET A 213 13.62 16.76 -1.36
C MET A 213 13.04 16.37 -2.72
N TRP A 214 11.86 15.76 -2.74
CA TRP A 214 11.24 15.19 -3.93
C TRP A 214 9.82 15.73 -4.13
N GLU A 215 9.61 16.34 -5.29
CA GLU A 215 8.29 16.77 -5.76
C GLU A 215 7.61 15.63 -6.51
N PHE A 216 6.43 15.21 -6.06
CA PHE A 216 5.68 14.14 -6.71
C PHE A 216 4.17 14.26 -6.47
N ARG A 217 3.37 13.59 -7.31
CA ARG A 217 1.92 13.51 -7.13
C ARG A 217 1.35 12.23 -7.75
N ARG A 218 0.47 11.56 -7.02
CA ARG A 218 -0.48 10.61 -7.60
C ARG A 218 -1.89 11.19 -7.62
N THR A 219 -2.66 10.73 -8.60
CA THR A 219 -4.13 10.78 -8.64
C THR A 219 -4.63 9.36 -8.89
N GLY A 220 -5.92 9.10 -8.72
CA GLY A 220 -6.49 7.78 -9.02
C GLY A 220 -6.17 7.24 -10.42
N TRP A 221 -5.76 8.11 -11.38
CA TRP A 221 -5.51 7.76 -12.78
C TRP A 221 -4.17 8.28 -13.34
N SER A 222 -3.24 8.73 -12.49
CA SER A 222 -1.93 9.19 -12.97
C SER A 222 -0.87 9.24 -11.88
N PHE A 223 0.40 9.17 -12.27
CA PHE A 223 1.55 9.46 -11.43
C PHE A 223 2.50 10.49 -12.10
N ASN A 224 3.15 11.31 -11.29
CA ASN A 224 4.24 12.19 -11.73
C ASN A 224 5.40 12.13 -10.73
N SER A 225 6.54 11.58 -11.17
CA SER A 225 7.76 11.34 -10.39
C SER A 225 8.79 12.46 -10.55
N GLY A 226 8.46 13.69 -10.20
CA GLY A 226 9.43 14.78 -10.23
C GLY A 226 8.88 16.14 -10.64
N GLY A 227 9.74 17.14 -10.53
CA GLY A 227 9.41 18.52 -10.82
C GLY A 227 10.60 19.46 -10.64
N ASN A 228 10.32 20.76 -10.64
CA ASN A 228 11.36 21.79 -10.52
C ASN A 228 11.84 21.98 -9.07
N ASN A 229 11.08 21.47 -8.10
CA ASN A 229 11.38 21.63 -6.68
C ASN A 229 12.18 20.46 -6.09
N SER A 230 12.32 19.36 -6.83
CA SER A 230 13.17 18.24 -6.42
C SER A 230 14.64 18.66 -6.40
N ALA A 231 15.35 18.36 -5.32
CA ALA A 231 16.75 18.71 -5.15
C ALA A 231 17.41 17.96 -3.99
N LEU A 232 18.70 17.67 -4.14
CA LEU A 232 19.59 17.34 -3.02
C LEU A 232 20.10 18.61 -2.32
N TYR A 233 19.92 18.67 -1.01
CA TYR A 233 20.41 19.74 -0.14
C TYR A 233 21.46 19.21 0.84
N LYS A 234 22.38 20.09 1.25
CA LYS A 234 23.36 19.86 2.31
C LYS A 234 23.27 20.97 3.35
N SER A 235 23.36 20.58 4.61
CA SER A 235 23.65 21.45 5.75
C SER A 235 25.02 21.08 6.31
N ILE A 236 25.72 22.05 6.88
CA ILE A 236 26.98 21.85 7.64
C ILE A 236 26.91 22.37 9.08
N ASP A 237 25.74 22.85 9.50
CA ASP A 237 25.53 23.49 10.81
C ASP A 237 24.34 22.87 11.58
N GLY A 238 24.08 21.58 11.33
CA GLY A 238 23.03 20.84 12.03
C GLY A 238 21.61 21.19 11.58
N GLY A 239 21.46 21.78 10.40
CA GLY A 239 20.18 22.02 9.74
C GLY A 239 19.68 23.45 9.86
N GLU A 240 20.52 24.39 10.32
CA GLU A 240 20.15 25.81 10.41
C GLU A 240 20.21 26.48 9.03
N ASN A 241 21.17 26.10 8.17
CA ASN A 241 21.27 26.56 6.79
C ASN A 241 21.43 25.40 5.81
N TRP A 242 20.86 25.56 4.62
CA TRP A 242 20.86 24.53 3.57
C TRP A 242 21.27 25.12 2.23
N GLU A 243 22.10 24.38 1.49
CA GLU A 243 22.50 24.70 0.13
C GLU A 243 22.17 23.56 -0.84
N LYS A 244 21.84 23.89 -2.09
CA LYS A 244 21.73 22.89 -3.16
C LYS A 244 23.13 22.50 -3.63
N ILE A 245 23.42 21.20 -3.63
CA ILE A 245 24.75 20.67 -3.97
C ILE A 245 24.75 19.99 -5.34
N HIS A 246 24.41 20.75 -6.39
CA HIS A 246 24.13 20.22 -7.75
C HIS A 246 25.29 20.41 -8.73
N ASN A 247 26.49 20.72 -8.27
CA ASN A 247 27.64 20.86 -9.15
C ASN A 247 27.99 19.50 -9.80
N GLY A 248 27.77 19.37 -11.11
CA GLY A 248 27.89 18.10 -11.85
C GLY A 248 26.58 17.32 -12.01
N PHE A 249 25.46 17.80 -11.46
CA PHE A 249 24.14 17.21 -11.68
C PHE A 249 23.60 17.48 -13.10
N PRO A 250 22.60 16.68 -13.55
CA PRO A 250 21.81 17.03 -14.72
C PRO A 250 21.11 18.38 -14.58
N GLU A 251 21.01 19.09 -15.70
CA GLU A 251 20.08 20.23 -15.84
C GLU A 251 18.65 19.74 -16.07
N GLY A 252 17.67 20.58 -15.74
CA GLY A 252 16.24 20.30 -15.96
C GLY A 252 15.54 19.83 -14.69
N LYS A 253 14.41 19.13 -14.88
CA LYS A 253 13.63 18.57 -13.76
C LYS A 253 14.32 17.34 -13.19
N LEU A 254 14.22 17.21 -11.86
CA LEU A 254 14.71 16.05 -11.11
C LEU A 254 13.53 15.31 -10.46
N GLY A 255 13.71 14.01 -10.30
CA GLY A 255 12.75 13.13 -9.63
C GLY A 255 13.23 12.73 -8.24
N ARG A 256 13.00 11.48 -7.85
CA ARG A 256 13.50 10.97 -6.57
C ARG A 256 15.02 10.86 -6.61
N LEU A 257 15.66 11.22 -5.49
CA LEU A 257 17.07 10.97 -5.26
C LEU A 257 17.21 10.08 -4.02
N ALA A 258 17.99 9.00 -4.12
CA ALA A 258 18.43 8.22 -2.97
C ALA A 258 19.87 8.61 -2.61
N ILE A 259 20.24 8.60 -1.34
CA ILE A 259 21.52 9.10 -0.84
C ILE A 259 22.17 8.04 0.04
N ALA A 260 23.47 7.83 -0.11
CA ALA A 260 24.25 7.04 0.84
C ALA A 260 25.62 7.67 1.10
N VAL A 261 25.99 7.81 2.38
CA VAL A 261 27.30 8.30 2.81
C VAL A 261 28.14 7.09 3.22
N ALA A 262 29.38 7.02 2.72
CA ALA A 262 30.27 5.91 3.07
C ALA A 262 30.78 6.04 4.51
N ASN A 263 30.51 5.04 5.35
CA ASN A 263 30.96 5.05 6.75
C ASN A 263 32.50 5.02 6.88
N SER A 264 33.18 4.25 6.02
CA SER A 264 34.65 4.17 5.97
C SER A 264 35.30 5.52 5.67
N ASN A 265 34.69 6.30 4.77
CA ASN A 265 35.19 7.57 4.28
C ASN A 265 34.03 8.55 3.97
N PRO A 266 33.59 9.37 4.94
CA PRO A 266 32.42 10.25 4.76
C PRO A 266 32.55 11.37 3.72
N GLU A 267 33.73 11.57 3.14
CA GLU A 267 33.88 12.43 1.95
C GLU A 267 33.28 11.79 0.70
N VAL A 268 33.09 10.47 0.71
CA VAL A 268 32.47 9.72 -0.39
C VAL A 268 30.97 9.63 -0.15
N VAL A 269 30.22 10.21 -1.07
CA VAL A 269 28.75 10.20 -1.06
C VAL A 269 28.26 9.70 -2.41
N TYR A 270 27.26 8.82 -2.39
CA TYR A 270 26.58 8.33 -3.59
C TYR A 270 25.16 8.87 -3.64
N THR A 271 24.67 9.08 -4.86
CA THR A 271 23.25 9.32 -5.08
C THR A 271 22.78 8.73 -6.40
N VAL A 272 21.58 8.14 -6.41
CA VAL A 272 20.89 7.76 -7.66
C VAL A 272 19.92 8.88 -7.99
N ILE A 273 20.05 9.43 -9.20
CA ILE A 273 19.30 10.58 -9.66
C ILE A 273 18.31 10.16 -10.75
N GLU A 274 17.03 10.36 -10.48
CA GLU A 274 16.00 10.45 -11.53
C GLU A 274 16.08 11.83 -12.20
N ALA A 275 16.17 11.87 -13.52
CA ALA A 275 16.36 13.10 -14.29
C ALA A 275 15.59 13.08 -15.62
N GLU A 276 15.30 14.27 -16.14
CA GLU A 276 14.57 14.47 -17.40
C GLU A 276 15.27 13.90 -18.65
N LYS A 277 16.61 13.85 -18.64
CA LYS A 277 17.39 13.29 -19.76
C LYS A 277 17.85 11.87 -19.43
N ASP A 278 17.48 10.92 -20.28
CA ASP A 278 17.80 9.49 -20.10
C ASP A 278 19.29 9.20 -19.99
N GLU A 279 20.14 9.94 -20.70
CA GLU A 279 21.60 9.77 -20.61
C GLU A 279 22.21 10.36 -19.33
N LYS A 280 21.44 11.16 -18.57
CA LYS A 280 21.89 11.82 -17.34
C LYS A 280 21.28 11.28 -16.06
N LYS A 281 20.23 10.45 -16.10
CA LYS A 281 19.79 9.71 -14.91
C LYS A 281 20.80 8.61 -14.54
N GLY A 282 20.81 8.18 -13.29
CA GLY A 282 21.68 7.09 -12.83
C GLY A 282 22.43 7.40 -11.55
N LEU A 283 23.47 6.62 -11.28
CA LEU A 283 24.30 6.73 -10.09
C LEU A 283 25.38 7.80 -10.27
N TYR A 284 25.50 8.65 -9.27
CA TYR A 284 26.52 9.68 -9.14
C TYR A 284 27.33 9.47 -7.87
N LYS A 285 28.61 9.83 -7.95
CA LYS A 285 29.55 9.78 -6.83
C LYS A 285 30.17 11.16 -6.61
N SER A 286 30.27 11.55 -5.36
CA SER A 286 31.12 12.64 -4.89
C SER A 286 32.25 12.05 -4.04
N THR A 287 33.42 12.69 -4.09
CA THR A 287 34.58 12.38 -3.23
C THR A 287 35.02 13.58 -2.38
N ASP A 288 34.17 14.59 -2.28
CA ASP A 288 34.39 15.86 -1.61
C ASP A 288 33.15 16.28 -0.80
N ALA A 289 32.51 15.30 -0.17
CA ALA A 289 31.34 15.46 0.69
C ALA A 289 30.15 16.17 0.01
N GLY A 290 29.96 15.94 -1.29
CA GLY A 290 28.87 16.48 -2.10
C GLY A 290 29.17 17.81 -2.81
N ASN A 291 30.38 18.36 -2.73
CA ASN A 291 30.69 19.64 -3.38
C ASN A 291 30.75 19.52 -4.92
N SER A 292 31.10 18.35 -5.45
CA SER A 292 31.04 18.02 -6.87
C SER A 292 30.68 16.55 -7.11
N TRP A 293 30.05 16.29 -8.26
CA TRP A 293 29.52 14.97 -8.61
C TRP A 293 29.96 14.52 -10.00
N GLU A 294 30.23 13.22 -10.11
CA GLU A 294 30.52 12.54 -11.37
C GLU A 294 29.53 11.39 -11.57
N GLN A 295 28.96 11.27 -12.77
CA GLN A 295 28.07 10.16 -13.14
C GLN A 295 28.91 8.89 -13.32
N MET A 296 28.62 7.84 -12.53
CA MET A 296 29.34 6.58 -12.57
C MET A 296 28.71 5.57 -13.53
N ASN A 297 27.38 5.48 -13.52
CA ASN A 297 26.65 4.46 -14.26
C ASN A 297 25.19 4.89 -14.50
N ASN A 298 24.63 4.55 -15.66
CA ASN A 298 23.25 4.83 -16.04
C ASN A 298 22.52 3.61 -16.63
N ASP A 299 23.01 2.41 -16.33
CA ASP A 299 22.42 1.16 -16.81
C ASP A 299 20.97 1.03 -16.34
N PHE A 300 20.17 0.26 -17.09
CA PHE A 300 18.74 0.09 -16.81
C PHE A 300 18.49 -0.42 -15.39
N GLY A 301 19.24 -1.42 -14.91
CA GLY A 301 19.11 -1.93 -13.54
C GLY A 301 19.36 -0.87 -12.46
N ILE A 302 20.10 0.18 -12.78
CA ILE A 302 20.38 1.30 -11.87
C ILE A 302 19.31 2.39 -11.94
N THR A 303 18.68 2.58 -13.10
CA THR A 303 17.77 3.71 -13.36
C THR A 303 16.29 3.33 -13.38
N VAL A 304 15.96 2.04 -13.35
CA VAL A 304 14.59 1.55 -13.37
C VAL A 304 13.80 1.99 -12.13
N ARG A 305 12.57 2.47 -12.35
CA ARG A 305 11.52 2.85 -11.37
C ARG A 305 12.07 3.45 -10.06
N PRO A 306 12.70 4.63 -10.13
CA PRO A 306 13.32 5.23 -8.96
C PRO A 306 12.34 5.56 -7.83
N PHE A 307 11.07 5.83 -8.14
CA PHE A 307 10.04 6.03 -7.13
C PHE A 307 9.72 4.78 -6.30
N TYR A 308 10.04 3.58 -6.79
CA TYR A 308 9.64 2.32 -6.18
C TYR A 308 10.79 1.60 -5.47
N PHE A 309 12.03 1.64 -5.96
CA PHE A 309 13.16 0.91 -5.31
C PHE A 309 14.55 1.54 -5.56
N SER A 310 14.75 2.78 -5.12
CA SER A 310 16.03 3.51 -5.33
C SER A 310 17.09 3.28 -4.26
N ARG A 311 16.85 2.45 -3.24
CA ARG A 311 17.75 2.34 -2.07
C ARG A 311 19.19 2.02 -2.47
N ILE A 312 20.15 2.66 -1.78
CA ILE A 312 21.59 2.43 -1.96
C ILE A 312 22.19 2.16 -0.59
N ALA A 313 22.99 1.11 -0.48
CA ALA A 313 23.76 0.79 0.71
C ALA A 313 25.25 0.76 0.37
N VAL A 314 26.09 1.32 1.24
CA VAL A 314 27.55 1.27 1.10
C VAL A 314 28.09 0.29 2.13
N ASP A 315 29.04 -0.56 1.73
CA ASP A 315 29.73 -1.46 2.65
C ASP A 315 30.39 -0.63 3.77
N PRO A 316 30.15 -0.97 5.05
CA PRO A 316 30.61 -0.15 6.17
C PRO A 316 32.14 -0.01 6.28
N LYS A 317 32.90 -0.86 5.57
CA LYS A 317 34.36 -0.95 5.63
C LYS A 317 35.06 -0.57 4.33
N ASP A 318 34.35 -0.42 3.22
CA ASP A 318 34.93 -0.09 1.91
C ASP A 318 33.96 0.78 1.10
N GLU A 319 34.31 2.05 0.89
CA GLU A 319 33.50 3.00 0.16
C GLU A 319 33.30 2.66 -1.33
N ASN A 320 34.01 1.68 -1.88
CA ASN A 320 33.90 1.26 -3.28
C ASN A 320 32.97 0.05 -3.46
N ILE A 321 32.52 -0.57 -2.38
CA ILE A 321 31.53 -1.64 -2.43
C ILE A 321 30.17 -1.04 -2.11
N ILE A 322 29.27 -1.09 -3.08
CA ILE A 322 27.92 -0.54 -2.95
C ILE A 322 26.89 -1.53 -3.49
N ILE A 323 25.73 -1.56 -2.86
CA ILE A 323 24.56 -2.25 -3.35
C ILE A 323 23.51 -1.22 -3.70
N LYS A 324 22.85 -1.41 -4.84
CA LYS A 324 21.70 -0.62 -5.25
C LYS A 324 20.49 -1.54 -5.45
N GLY A 325 19.40 -1.21 -4.78
CA GLY A 325 18.10 -1.87 -4.92
C GLY A 325 17.53 -1.71 -6.32
N GLY A 326 16.63 -2.57 -6.75
CA GLY A 326 16.16 -2.62 -8.13
C GLY A 326 15.29 -3.86 -8.34
N LEU A 327 15.09 -4.27 -9.59
CA LEU A 327 14.33 -5.50 -9.87
C LEU A 327 14.97 -6.75 -9.26
N SER A 328 16.30 -6.88 -9.28
CA SER A 328 17.03 -8.03 -8.71
C SER A 328 18.04 -7.63 -7.63
N GLY A 329 18.25 -6.33 -7.44
CA GLY A 329 19.36 -5.79 -6.67
C GLY A 329 20.73 -6.05 -7.33
N SER A 330 21.66 -5.12 -7.17
CA SER A 330 22.97 -5.22 -7.82
C SER A 330 24.09 -4.70 -6.94
N ILE A 331 25.24 -5.35 -7.01
CA ILE A 331 26.46 -5.00 -6.26
C ILE A 331 27.56 -4.52 -7.19
N SER A 332 28.21 -3.42 -6.80
CA SER A 332 29.45 -2.94 -7.39
C SER A 332 30.60 -3.09 -6.39
N LYS A 333 31.81 -3.30 -6.92
CA LYS A 333 33.07 -3.40 -6.14
C LYS A 333 34.13 -2.41 -6.65
N ASP A 334 33.75 -1.46 -7.49
CA ASP A 334 34.64 -0.49 -8.12
C ASP A 334 34.12 0.95 -8.02
N GLY A 335 33.32 1.21 -6.98
CA GLY A 335 32.74 2.52 -6.70
C GLY A 335 31.59 2.89 -7.63
N GLY A 336 30.83 1.90 -8.11
CA GLY A 336 29.63 2.09 -8.91
C GLY A 336 29.86 2.19 -10.42
N LYS A 337 31.04 1.83 -10.93
CA LYS A 337 31.31 1.85 -12.38
C LYS A 337 30.72 0.64 -13.06
N THR A 338 30.89 -0.54 -12.46
CA THR A 338 30.31 -1.79 -12.94
C THR A 338 29.50 -2.48 -11.85
N PHE A 339 28.42 -3.13 -12.27
CA PHE A 339 27.50 -3.85 -11.38
C PHE A 339 27.33 -5.30 -11.81
N LYS A 340 27.01 -6.15 -10.83
CA LYS A 340 26.55 -7.52 -11.03
C LYS A 340 25.30 -7.74 -10.20
N ASP A 341 24.38 -8.55 -10.72
CA ASP A 341 23.19 -8.93 -9.98
C ASP A 341 23.57 -9.70 -8.70
N LEU A 342 22.75 -9.52 -7.67
CA LEU A 342 22.76 -10.34 -6.48
C LEU A 342 22.25 -11.77 -6.78
N GLY A 343 22.43 -12.67 -5.83
CA GLY A 343 21.91 -14.04 -5.90
C GLY A 343 20.38 -14.08 -6.03
N PHE A 344 19.86 -15.21 -6.51
CA PHE A 344 18.43 -15.38 -6.77
C PHE A 344 17.57 -15.18 -5.51
N MET A 345 16.60 -14.28 -5.61
CA MET A 345 15.59 -13.94 -4.59
C MET A 345 14.35 -13.35 -5.28
N HIS A 346 13.29 -13.07 -4.53
CA HIS A 346 12.14 -12.33 -5.06
C HIS A 346 12.57 -10.93 -5.53
N SER A 347 11.91 -10.43 -6.57
CA SER A 347 12.19 -9.12 -7.16
C SER A 347 11.76 -7.95 -6.27
N ASP A 348 12.14 -6.75 -6.71
CA ASP A 348 11.78 -5.44 -6.13
C ASP A 348 12.41 -5.22 -4.76
N ILE A 349 13.66 -4.78 -4.80
CA ILE A 349 14.52 -4.65 -3.62
C ILE A 349 14.37 -3.26 -3.00
N HIS A 350 13.72 -3.21 -1.85
CA HIS A 350 13.38 -1.96 -1.14
C HIS A 350 14.42 -1.56 -0.11
N ASP A 351 15.06 -2.54 0.53
CA ASP A 351 16.09 -2.24 1.51
C ASP A 351 17.20 -3.28 1.58
N VAL A 352 18.40 -2.83 1.97
CA VAL A 352 19.60 -3.66 2.09
C VAL A 352 20.44 -3.16 3.26
N ILE A 353 20.75 -4.05 4.20
CA ILE A 353 21.66 -3.75 5.30
C ILE A 353 22.83 -4.71 5.33
N PHE A 354 24.02 -4.16 5.59
CA PHE A 354 25.21 -4.94 5.88
C PHE A 354 25.32 -5.21 7.38
N ASP A 355 25.87 -6.37 7.73
CA ASP A 355 26.42 -6.55 9.07
C ASP A 355 27.63 -5.61 9.25
N ILE A 356 27.59 -4.80 10.30
CA ILE A 356 28.61 -3.78 10.59
C ILE A 356 30.00 -4.38 10.85
N ASN A 357 30.05 -5.60 11.38
CA ASN A 357 31.24 -6.32 11.77
C ASN A 357 31.73 -7.29 10.68
N ASN A 358 30.88 -7.71 9.75
CA ASN A 358 31.24 -8.61 8.67
C ASN A 358 30.41 -8.37 7.40
N SER A 359 30.91 -7.57 6.46
CA SER A 359 30.21 -7.21 5.23
C SER A 359 29.94 -8.38 4.25
N ASP A 360 30.43 -9.59 4.53
CA ASP A 360 29.97 -10.80 3.80
C ASP A 360 28.56 -11.21 4.22
N ILE A 361 28.08 -10.73 5.37
CA ILE A 361 26.72 -10.94 5.85
C ILE A 361 25.89 -9.71 5.49
N LEU A 362 24.76 -9.95 4.83
CA LEU A 362 23.80 -8.91 4.50
C LEU A 362 22.37 -9.45 4.51
N TYR A 363 21.43 -8.55 4.70
CA TYR A 363 19.99 -8.82 4.62
C TYR A 363 19.38 -7.92 3.55
N VAL A 364 18.38 -8.45 2.86
CA VAL A 364 17.68 -7.79 1.75
C VAL A 364 16.18 -7.89 1.98
N GLY A 365 15.50 -6.75 1.95
CA GLY A 365 14.05 -6.64 2.00
C GLY A 365 13.48 -6.46 0.60
N THR A 366 12.50 -7.28 0.24
CA THR A 366 11.89 -7.31 -1.10
C THR A 366 10.37 -7.32 -0.99
N ASP A 367 9.66 -7.32 -2.14
CA ASP A 367 8.20 -7.57 -2.20
C ASP A 367 7.80 -8.97 -1.69
N GLY A 368 8.76 -9.91 -1.65
CA GLY A 368 8.57 -11.29 -1.18
C GLY A 368 9.17 -11.60 0.19
N GLY A 369 9.55 -10.58 0.97
CA GLY A 369 10.04 -10.75 2.34
C GLY A 369 11.52 -10.45 2.55
N VAL A 370 12.09 -11.07 3.59
CA VAL A 370 13.50 -10.90 3.97
C VAL A 370 14.32 -12.05 3.41
N TYR A 371 15.44 -11.71 2.80
CA TYR A 371 16.48 -12.63 2.38
C TYR A 371 17.78 -12.34 3.13
N ARG A 372 18.58 -13.37 3.37
CA ARG A 372 19.91 -13.24 3.98
C ARG A 372 20.99 -13.86 3.12
N SER A 373 22.19 -13.31 3.21
CA SER A 373 23.38 -13.85 2.56
C SER A 373 24.53 -13.94 3.55
N TRP A 374 25.36 -14.97 3.37
CA TRP A 374 26.58 -15.21 4.14
C TRP A 374 27.86 -15.03 3.31
N ASN A 375 27.72 -14.63 2.04
CA ASN A 375 28.81 -14.54 1.07
C ASN A 375 28.67 -13.30 0.15
N LYS A 376 28.34 -12.18 0.76
CA LYS A 376 28.24 -10.84 0.15
C LYS A 376 27.25 -10.81 -1.02
N GLY A 377 26.10 -11.45 -0.81
CA GLY A 377 24.99 -11.43 -1.76
C GLY A 377 25.16 -12.35 -2.97
N THR A 378 26.13 -13.27 -2.97
CA THR A 378 26.30 -14.24 -4.05
C THR A 378 25.18 -15.29 -4.05
N THR A 379 24.77 -15.73 -2.86
CA THR A 379 23.61 -16.60 -2.64
C THR A 379 22.69 -15.97 -1.61
N MET A 380 21.39 -16.11 -1.83
CA MET A 380 20.33 -15.59 -0.95
C MET A 380 19.49 -16.74 -0.39
N GLU A 381 19.14 -16.65 0.89
CA GLU A 381 18.25 -17.56 1.61
C GLU A 381 17.01 -16.78 2.08
N ILE A 382 15.80 -17.27 1.78
CA ILE A 382 14.56 -16.66 2.27
C ILE A 382 14.38 -16.92 3.77
N VAL A 383 13.83 -15.93 4.48
CA VAL A 383 13.32 -16.06 5.84
C VAL A 383 11.84 -16.44 5.80
N GLU A 384 11.53 -17.72 5.98
CA GLU A 384 10.19 -18.29 5.70
C GLU A 384 9.20 -18.23 6.89
N ASN A 385 9.42 -17.37 7.89
CA ASN A 385 8.58 -17.30 9.10
C ASN A 385 8.00 -15.92 9.40
N LEU A 386 7.99 -15.04 8.40
CA LEU A 386 7.30 -13.76 8.44
C LEU A 386 5.95 -13.89 7.70
N PRO A 387 4.80 -13.93 8.41
CA PRO A 387 3.48 -14.08 7.79
C PRO A 387 2.93 -12.72 7.31
N LEU A 388 3.64 -12.07 6.38
CA LEU A 388 3.41 -10.69 5.95
C LEU A 388 2.60 -10.56 4.64
N SER A 389 1.84 -11.59 4.29
CA SER A 389 1.17 -11.70 2.99
C SER A 389 0.16 -10.57 2.75
N GLN A 390 0.31 -9.88 1.63
CA GLN A 390 -0.56 -8.75 1.28
C GLN A 390 -1.68 -9.20 0.35
N PHE A 391 -2.75 -9.75 0.93
CA PHE A 391 -3.97 -10.07 0.18
C PHE A 391 -4.67 -8.79 -0.31
N TYR A 392 -5.00 -8.74 -1.60
CA TYR A 392 -5.87 -7.68 -2.12
C TYR A 392 -7.34 -7.94 -1.79
N HIS A 393 -7.77 -9.20 -1.90
CA HIS A 393 -9.13 -9.66 -1.59
C HIS A 393 -9.10 -11.05 -0.99
N ILE A 394 -10.11 -11.35 -0.17
CA ILE A 394 -10.31 -12.67 0.42
C ILE A 394 -11.71 -13.18 0.05
N SER A 395 -11.81 -14.47 -0.29
CA SER A 395 -13.08 -15.20 -0.34
C SER A 395 -12.97 -16.53 0.41
N ILE A 396 -14.11 -17.15 0.70
CA ILE A 396 -14.19 -18.41 1.42
C ILE A 396 -15.14 -19.38 0.72
N ASP A 397 -15.02 -20.66 1.02
CA ASP A 397 -15.98 -21.69 0.64
C ASP A 397 -16.83 -22.18 1.84
N ASN A 398 -17.62 -23.23 1.61
CA ASN A 398 -18.48 -23.85 2.63
C ASN A 398 -17.97 -25.23 3.09
N ASP A 399 -16.71 -25.57 2.82
CA ASP A 399 -16.13 -26.84 3.28
C ASP A 399 -15.93 -26.83 4.81
N THR A 400 -15.61 -27.98 5.41
CA THR A 400 -15.29 -28.06 6.84
C THR A 400 -14.01 -28.86 7.07
N PRO A 401 -12.90 -28.21 7.46
CA PRO A 401 -12.74 -26.76 7.60
C PRO A 401 -12.89 -26.02 6.27
N TYR A 402 -13.42 -24.79 6.30
CA TYR A 402 -13.57 -23.97 5.08
C TYR A 402 -12.19 -23.56 4.57
N ASN A 403 -12.06 -23.33 3.27
CA ASN A 403 -10.86 -22.79 2.65
C ASN A 403 -10.96 -21.28 2.49
N VAL A 404 -9.80 -20.62 2.55
CA VAL A 404 -9.59 -19.21 2.31
C VAL A 404 -8.86 -19.06 0.98
N TYR A 405 -9.36 -18.18 0.14
CA TYR A 405 -8.86 -17.90 -1.20
C TYR A 405 -8.47 -16.44 -1.30
N GLY A 406 -7.40 -16.15 -2.02
CA GLY A 406 -7.08 -14.77 -2.35
C GLY A 406 -5.81 -14.63 -3.16
N GLY A 407 -5.67 -13.45 -3.75
CA GLY A 407 -4.49 -13.07 -4.49
C GLY A 407 -3.60 -12.11 -3.70
N LEU A 408 -2.30 -12.24 -3.91
CA LEU A 408 -1.24 -11.52 -3.21
C LEU A 408 -0.50 -10.57 -4.16
N GLN A 409 -0.03 -9.45 -3.62
CA GLN A 409 0.88 -8.53 -4.31
C GLN A 409 2.16 -9.25 -4.76
N ASP A 410 2.45 -9.21 -6.06
CA ASP A 410 3.55 -9.90 -6.77
C ASP A 410 3.79 -11.40 -6.50
N ASN A 411 2.95 -12.02 -5.67
CA ASN A 411 3.15 -13.37 -5.16
C ASN A 411 2.07 -14.34 -5.68
N GLY A 412 1.28 -13.96 -6.69
CA GLY A 412 0.28 -14.82 -7.33
C GLY A 412 -0.98 -15.04 -6.49
N SER A 413 -1.74 -16.07 -6.86
CA SER A 413 -3.04 -16.39 -6.24
C SER A 413 -3.00 -17.74 -5.53
N TRP A 414 -3.66 -17.84 -4.38
CA TRP A 414 -3.54 -19.00 -3.49
C TRP A 414 -4.87 -19.38 -2.83
N TYR A 415 -4.93 -20.61 -2.36
CA TYR A 415 -5.93 -21.02 -1.38
C TYR A 415 -5.39 -22.04 -0.38
N GLY A 416 -5.96 -22.06 0.82
CA GLY A 416 -5.59 -22.98 1.89
C GLY A 416 -6.69 -23.09 2.96
N PRO A 417 -6.62 -24.08 3.85
CA PRO A 417 -7.66 -24.33 4.83
C PRO A 417 -7.61 -23.32 5.98
N SER A 418 -8.77 -23.01 6.58
CA SER A 418 -8.88 -22.20 7.81
C SER A 418 -8.33 -22.91 9.05
N PHE A 419 -8.17 -24.24 8.99
CA PHE A 419 -7.63 -25.07 10.05
C PHE A 419 -6.95 -26.32 9.49
N ALA A 420 -5.84 -26.72 10.11
CA ALA A 420 -5.19 -28.00 9.88
C ALA A 420 -4.69 -28.59 11.22
N PRO A 421 -4.72 -29.93 11.41
CA PRO A 421 -4.15 -30.56 12.59
C PRO A 421 -2.67 -30.21 12.78
N GLY A 422 -2.31 -29.61 13.91
CA GLY A 422 -0.95 -29.16 14.20
C GLY A 422 -0.63 -27.74 13.71
N GLY A 423 -1.61 -27.02 13.15
CA GLY A 423 -1.43 -25.69 12.56
C GLY A 423 -1.32 -25.74 11.05
N ILE A 424 -1.59 -24.61 10.40
CA ILE A 424 -1.49 -24.47 8.94
C ILE A 424 -0.03 -24.18 8.61
N THR A 425 0.56 -24.97 7.73
CA THR A 425 1.93 -24.79 7.25
C THR A 425 1.92 -24.42 5.78
N ALA A 426 3.09 -24.09 5.22
CA ALA A 426 3.21 -23.71 3.82
C ALA A 426 2.69 -24.79 2.84
N LYS A 427 2.78 -26.08 3.21
CA LYS A 427 2.35 -27.19 2.33
C LYS A 427 0.84 -27.28 2.13
N GLU A 428 0.05 -26.67 3.03
CA GLU A 428 -1.41 -26.64 2.93
C GLU A 428 -1.90 -25.57 1.94
N TRP A 429 -1.04 -24.64 1.54
CA TRP A 429 -1.38 -23.57 0.60
C TRP A 429 -1.05 -23.97 -0.84
N ASN A 430 -1.99 -23.75 -1.74
CA ASN A 430 -1.95 -24.20 -3.12
C ASN A 430 -1.99 -23.00 -4.07
N PRO A 431 -1.04 -22.89 -5.02
CA PRO A 431 -1.06 -21.81 -6.01
C PRO A 431 -2.11 -22.08 -7.08
N VAL A 432 -2.87 -21.05 -7.43
CA VAL A 432 -3.96 -21.09 -8.43
C VAL A 432 -3.92 -19.93 -9.42
N GLY A 433 -2.84 -19.15 -9.44
CA GLY A 433 -2.62 -18.04 -10.36
C GLY A 433 -1.26 -17.39 -10.14
N GLN A 434 -0.85 -16.51 -11.06
CA GLN A 434 0.46 -15.84 -11.06
C GLN A 434 0.28 -14.31 -11.08
N GLY A 435 1.38 -13.55 -11.14
CA GLY A 435 1.39 -12.08 -11.19
C GLY A 435 1.03 -11.44 -9.85
N ASP A 436 0.56 -10.19 -9.88
CA ASP A 436 -0.28 -9.69 -8.79
C ASP A 436 -1.58 -10.48 -8.83
N GLY A 437 -1.79 -11.38 -7.86
CA GLY A 437 -3.06 -12.06 -7.74
C GLY A 437 -4.07 -11.12 -7.10
N PHE A 438 -5.29 -11.06 -7.59
CA PHE A 438 -6.35 -10.23 -7.00
C PHE A 438 -7.53 -11.07 -6.50
N ARG A 439 -8.62 -11.14 -7.26
CA ARG A 439 -9.81 -11.92 -6.89
C ARG A 439 -9.56 -13.40 -7.16
N VAL A 440 -9.81 -14.21 -6.14
CA VAL A 440 -9.86 -15.67 -6.25
C VAL A 440 -11.21 -16.14 -5.73
N LEU A 441 -11.96 -16.87 -6.55
CA LEU A 441 -13.32 -17.29 -6.24
C LEU A 441 -13.48 -18.80 -6.46
N ARG A 442 -14.14 -19.45 -5.51
CA ARG A 442 -14.51 -20.86 -5.61
C ARG A 442 -15.83 -21.01 -6.37
N HIS A 443 -15.88 -21.86 -7.38
CA HIS A 443 -17.15 -22.22 -8.04
C HIS A 443 -18.13 -22.82 -7.00
N PRO A 444 -19.41 -22.40 -6.95
CA PRO A 444 -20.32 -22.77 -5.86
C PRO A 444 -20.55 -24.29 -5.65
N THR A 445 -20.50 -25.11 -6.71
CA THR A 445 -20.84 -26.55 -6.64
C THR A 445 -19.82 -27.55 -7.19
N LYS A 446 -18.90 -27.16 -8.08
CA LYS A 446 -17.89 -28.05 -8.72
C LYS A 446 -16.51 -27.73 -8.21
N ASN A 447 -15.51 -28.62 -8.21
CA ASN A 447 -14.13 -28.33 -7.75
C ASN A 447 -13.29 -27.46 -8.73
N ILE A 448 -13.78 -26.25 -8.96
CA ILE A 448 -13.22 -25.27 -9.90
C ILE A 448 -12.92 -23.97 -9.16
N ILE A 449 -11.79 -23.36 -9.48
CA ILE A 449 -11.35 -22.07 -8.92
C ILE A 449 -11.18 -21.08 -10.08
N TYR A 450 -11.65 -19.85 -9.86
CA TYR A 450 -11.40 -18.72 -10.73
C TYR A 450 -10.38 -17.81 -10.07
N SER A 451 -9.42 -17.32 -10.83
CA SER A 451 -8.42 -16.34 -10.38
C SER A 451 -8.13 -15.34 -11.50
N GLU A 452 -7.70 -14.15 -11.14
CA GLU A 452 -7.26 -13.13 -12.11
C GLU A 452 -6.00 -12.40 -11.63
N MET A 453 -5.36 -11.74 -12.58
CA MET A 453 -4.17 -10.94 -12.38
C MET A 453 -4.32 -9.53 -12.95
N GLN A 454 -3.33 -8.68 -12.70
CA GLN A 454 -3.35 -7.26 -13.04
C GLN A 454 -3.91 -6.96 -14.43
N GLY A 455 -4.84 -5.98 -14.48
CA GLY A 455 -5.45 -5.55 -15.74
C GLY A 455 -6.34 -6.61 -16.40
N ALA A 456 -6.75 -7.63 -15.65
CA ALA A 456 -7.38 -8.85 -16.16
C ALA A 456 -6.57 -9.52 -17.28
N GLU A 457 -5.27 -9.24 -17.43
CA GLU A 457 -4.45 -9.72 -18.56
C GLU A 457 -4.52 -11.25 -18.70
N ASN A 458 -4.70 -11.94 -17.56
CA ASN A 458 -5.26 -13.29 -17.56
C ASN A 458 -6.37 -13.41 -16.51
N VAL A 459 -7.39 -14.20 -16.88
CA VAL A 459 -8.42 -14.72 -15.98
C VAL A 459 -8.41 -16.22 -16.17
N TRP A 460 -8.15 -16.98 -15.11
CA TRP A 460 -7.99 -18.42 -15.17
C TRP A 460 -9.19 -19.14 -14.57
N ARG A 461 -9.55 -20.26 -15.20
CA ARG A 461 -10.35 -21.33 -14.63
C ARG A 461 -9.41 -22.50 -14.35
N TYR A 462 -9.27 -22.86 -13.08
CA TYR A 462 -8.49 -24.00 -12.64
C TYR A 462 -9.41 -25.14 -12.20
N ASP A 463 -9.31 -26.28 -12.89
CA ASP A 463 -9.93 -27.54 -12.51
C ASP A 463 -8.97 -28.27 -11.57
N VAL A 464 -9.32 -28.32 -10.28
CA VAL A 464 -8.48 -28.86 -9.22
C VAL A 464 -8.35 -30.37 -9.34
N ASP A 465 -9.41 -31.06 -9.76
CA ASP A 465 -9.43 -32.53 -9.83
C ASP A 465 -8.53 -33.04 -10.97
N ASN A 466 -8.48 -32.32 -12.09
CA ASN A 466 -7.70 -32.68 -13.27
C ASN A 466 -6.36 -31.96 -13.39
N ASN A 467 -6.08 -30.99 -12.50
CA ASN A 467 -4.93 -30.10 -12.57
C ASN A 467 -4.80 -29.38 -13.93
N LEU A 468 -5.93 -28.83 -14.43
CA LEU A 468 -6.00 -28.16 -15.72
C LEU A 468 -6.31 -26.67 -15.55
N VAL A 469 -5.51 -25.82 -16.19
CA VAL A 469 -5.73 -24.37 -16.25
C VAL A 469 -6.22 -23.99 -17.64
N LYS A 470 -7.23 -23.13 -17.70
CA LYS A 470 -7.68 -22.48 -18.93
C LYS A 470 -7.79 -20.97 -18.74
N THR A 471 -7.21 -20.18 -19.63
CA THR A 471 -7.50 -18.75 -19.70
C THR A 471 -8.88 -18.53 -20.30
N ILE A 472 -9.71 -17.78 -19.58
CA ILE A 472 -11.12 -17.50 -19.87
C ILE A 472 -11.41 -15.99 -19.92
N GLN A 473 -10.40 -15.14 -20.05
CA GLN A 473 -10.58 -13.69 -20.18
C GLN A 473 -11.51 -13.36 -21.38
N PRO A 474 -12.48 -12.43 -21.23
CA PRO A 474 -13.25 -11.94 -22.38
C PRO A 474 -12.33 -11.29 -23.41
N LEU A 475 -12.45 -11.73 -24.67
CA LEU A 475 -11.69 -11.18 -25.77
C LEU A 475 -12.45 -10.02 -26.44
N ALA A 476 -11.71 -9.11 -27.06
CA ALA A 476 -12.27 -8.00 -27.81
C ALA A 476 -13.23 -8.52 -28.90
N VAL A 477 -14.44 -7.95 -28.95
CA VAL A 477 -15.48 -8.29 -29.93
C VAL A 477 -15.58 -7.17 -30.97
N SER A 478 -15.67 -7.55 -32.25
CA SER A 478 -15.83 -6.59 -33.35
C SER A 478 -17.04 -5.68 -33.12
N GLY A 479 -16.86 -4.36 -33.31
CA GLY A 479 -17.88 -3.34 -33.07
C GLY A 479 -17.83 -2.69 -31.68
N TYR A 480 -17.04 -3.22 -30.76
CA TYR A 480 -16.72 -2.58 -29.47
C TYR A 480 -15.34 -1.90 -29.52
N LYS A 481 -15.15 -0.90 -28.64
CA LYS A 481 -13.81 -0.37 -28.35
C LYS A 481 -13.02 -1.40 -27.54
N ASP A 482 -11.70 -1.23 -27.52
CA ASP A 482 -10.82 -1.98 -26.62
C ASP A 482 -11.31 -1.88 -25.18
N TYR A 483 -11.26 -3.01 -24.47
CA TYR A 483 -11.76 -3.09 -23.10
C TYR A 483 -10.78 -2.44 -22.15
N ARG A 484 -11.32 -1.64 -21.22
CA ARG A 484 -10.55 -1.04 -20.13
C ARG A 484 -10.79 -1.86 -18.88
N PHE A 485 -9.82 -2.66 -18.49
CA PHE A 485 -9.85 -3.40 -17.23
C PHE A 485 -9.09 -2.62 -16.16
N ASN A 486 -9.62 -2.66 -14.94
CA ASN A 486 -8.94 -2.11 -13.78
C ASN A 486 -7.67 -2.93 -13.50
N TRP A 487 -6.70 -2.32 -12.82
CA TRP A 487 -5.57 -3.04 -12.24
C TRP A 487 -6.05 -4.23 -11.40
N ASN A 488 -7.09 -4.05 -10.61
CA ASN A 488 -7.78 -5.06 -9.82
C ASN A 488 -9.19 -5.26 -10.40
N ALA A 489 -9.31 -6.04 -11.48
CA ALA A 489 -10.55 -6.19 -12.22
C ALA A 489 -11.55 -7.08 -11.45
N PRO A 490 -12.82 -6.66 -11.28
CA PRO A 490 -13.77 -7.45 -10.52
C PRO A 490 -14.23 -8.67 -11.31
N ILE A 491 -14.18 -9.83 -10.67
CA ILE A 491 -14.94 -11.02 -11.04
C ILE A 491 -15.96 -11.36 -9.95
N ALA A 492 -17.08 -11.97 -10.34
CA ALA A 492 -18.11 -12.43 -9.41
C ALA A 492 -18.77 -13.73 -9.90
N THR A 493 -19.12 -14.63 -8.98
CA THR A 493 -19.88 -15.85 -9.25
C THR A 493 -21.35 -15.67 -8.85
N SER A 494 -22.22 -16.56 -9.34
CA SER A 494 -23.64 -16.57 -8.98
C SER A 494 -23.97 -17.70 -8.01
N SER A 495 -24.65 -17.40 -6.91
CA SER A 495 -25.20 -18.41 -6.00
C SER A 495 -26.49 -19.06 -6.55
N ILE A 496 -27.17 -18.42 -7.50
CA ILE A 496 -28.42 -18.91 -8.12
C ILE A 496 -28.12 -19.76 -9.35
N LYS A 497 -27.10 -19.39 -10.14
CA LYS A 497 -26.66 -20.08 -11.36
C LYS A 497 -25.19 -20.46 -11.23
N PRO A 498 -24.85 -21.62 -10.64
CA PRO A 498 -23.47 -21.94 -10.26
C PRO A 498 -22.41 -21.84 -11.37
N ASP A 499 -22.80 -22.08 -12.63
CA ASP A 499 -21.90 -22.02 -13.80
C ASP A 499 -21.70 -20.60 -14.35
N ARG A 500 -22.41 -19.61 -13.80
CA ARG A 500 -22.34 -18.21 -14.22
C ARG A 500 -21.14 -17.50 -13.60
N LEU A 501 -20.45 -16.73 -14.44
CA LEU A 501 -19.35 -15.86 -14.05
C LEU A 501 -19.54 -14.47 -14.65
N TYR A 502 -19.18 -13.45 -13.88
CA TYR A 502 -19.12 -12.06 -14.34
C TYR A 502 -17.68 -11.56 -14.30
N ILE A 503 -17.36 -10.62 -15.19
CA ILE A 503 -16.16 -9.79 -15.10
C ILE A 503 -16.46 -8.36 -15.58
N GLY A 504 -15.83 -7.38 -14.94
CA GLY A 504 -16.00 -5.96 -15.25
C GLY A 504 -14.81 -5.37 -16.02
N SER A 505 -15.09 -4.78 -17.18
CA SER A 505 -14.23 -3.78 -17.82
C SER A 505 -14.87 -2.40 -17.61
N GLN A 506 -14.97 -1.53 -18.62
CA GLN A 506 -16.01 -0.50 -18.66
C GLN A 506 -17.43 -1.07 -18.88
N TYR A 507 -17.52 -2.33 -19.31
CA TYR A 507 -18.76 -3.09 -19.52
C TYR A 507 -18.84 -4.27 -18.56
N LEU A 508 -20.06 -4.69 -18.22
CA LEU A 508 -20.29 -5.95 -17.52
C LEU A 508 -20.38 -7.10 -18.53
N HIS A 509 -19.45 -8.03 -18.43
CA HIS A 509 -19.42 -9.26 -19.21
C HIS A 509 -20.00 -10.40 -18.37
N LYS A 510 -20.83 -11.24 -18.99
CA LYS A 510 -21.46 -12.41 -18.36
C LYS A 510 -21.15 -13.66 -19.16
N SER A 511 -20.75 -14.72 -18.48
CA SER A 511 -20.67 -16.08 -19.00
C SER A 511 -21.69 -16.95 -18.29
N GLU A 512 -22.33 -17.86 -19.01
CA GLU A 512 -23.23 -18.89 -18.45
C GLU A 512 -22.60 -20.31 -18.51
N ASP A 513 -21.34 -20.40 -18.93
CA ASP A 513 -20.61 -21.64 -19.22
C ASP A 513 -19.20 -21.60 -18.62
N MET A 514 -19.07 -21.05 -17.40
CA MET A 514 -17.83 -21.02 -16.64
C MET A 514 -16.66 -20.32 -17.37
N GLY A 515 -16.96 -19.29 -18.17
CA GLY A 515 -15.98 -18.48 -18.90
C GLY A 515 -15.61 -18.99 -20.30
N ASP A 516 -16.30 -20.01 -20.83
CA ASP A 516 -16.03 -20.51 -22.18
C ASP A 516 -16.59 -19.56 -23.28
N GLY A 517 -17.67 -18.83 -22.98
CA GLY A 517 -18.24 -17.76 -23.80
C GLY A 517 -18.70 -16.56 -22.98
N TRP A 518 -18.68 -15.37 -23.58
CA TRP A 518 -19.00 -14.11 -22.93
C TRP A 518 -20.02 -13.28 -23.72
N GLU A 519 -20.98 -12.70 -23.00
CA GLU A 519 -21.96 -11.73 -23.49
C GLU A 519 -21.78 -10.40 -22.74
N ILE A 520 -21.75 -9.28 -23.46
CA ILE A 520 -21.80 -7.94 -22.86
C ILE A 520 -23.26 -7.62 -22.53
N ILE A 521 -23.56 -7.40 -21.26
CA ILE A 521 -24.92 -7.14 -20.76
C ILE A 521 -25.08 -5.72 -20.20
N SER A 522 -24.25 -4.78 -20.65
CA SER A 522 -24.35 -3.39 -20.24
C SER A 522 -23.79 -2.43 -21.30
N PRO A 523 -24.22 -1.15 -21.30
CA PRO A 523 -23.43 -0.09 -21.92
C PRO A 523 -22.14 0.18 -21.12
N ASP A 524 -21.35 1.18 -21.53
CA ASP A 524 -20.25 1.70 -20.71
C ASP A 524 -20.87 2.30 -19.44
N LEU A 525 -20.59 1.69 -18.28
CA LEU A 525 -21.20 2.07 -17.00
C LEU A 525 -20.41 3.17 -16.26
N THR A 526 -19.36 3.68 -16.89
CA THR A 526 -18.42 4.64 -16.29
C THR A 526 -18.78 6.06 -16.73
N THR A 527 -18.11 7.06 -16.18
CA THR A 527 -18.18 8.44 -16.69
C THR A 527 -17.52 8.56 -18.07
N ASN A 528 -16.67 7.60 -18.43
CA ASN A 528 -15.89 7.57 -19.68
C ASN A 528 -15.15 8.90 -19.94
N ASP A 529 -14.65 9.54 -18.88
CA ASP A 529 -13.89 10.78 -18.97
C ASP A 529 -12.53 10.51 -19.67
N PRO A 530 -12.28 11.05 -20.88
CA PRO A 530 -11.03 10.82 -21.59
C PRO A 530 -9.82 11.44 -20.89
N LYS A 531 -10.01 12.44 -20.00
CA LYS A 531 -8.90 13.04 -19.24
C LYS A 531 -8.32 12.08 -18.20
N LYS A 532 -9.07 11.05 -17.83
CA LYS A 532 -8.65 9.99 -16.90
C LYS A 532 -8.19 8.71 -17.61
N GLN A 533 -8.10 8.74 -18.95
CA GLN A 533 -7.72 7.60 -19.79
C GLN A 533 -6.42 7.95 -20.55
N ASN A 534 -5.34 8.18 -19.80
CA ASN A 534 -4.05 8.62 -20.33
C ASN A 534 -2.88 7.90 -19.63
N GLN A 535 -3.08 6.63 -19.30
CA GLN A 535 -2.13 5.77 -18.60
C GLN A 535 -0.77 5.72 -19.30
N GLU A 536 -0.77 5.72 -20.62
CA GLU A 536 0.43 5.63 -21.45
C GLU A 536 1.40 6.79 -21.25
N ASN A 537 0.93 7.90 -20.66
CA ASN A 537 1.70 9.09 -20.32
C ASN A 537 1.87 9.28 -18.80
N SER A 538 1.54 8.28 -17.99
CA SER A 538 1.75 8.26 -16.54
C SER A 538 3.23 8.06 -16.19
N GLY A 539 3.68 8.69 -15.10
CA GLY A 539 5.02 8.54 -14.53
C GLY A 539 5.86 9.82 -14.53
N GLY A 540 5.63 10.73 -15.48
CA GLY A 540 6.38 11.99 -15.56
C GLY A 540 7.80 11.79 -16.08
N LEU A 541 8.82 11.91 -15.21
CA LEU A 541 10.22 11.74 -15.61
C LEU A 541 10.57 10.28 -15.93
N SER A 542 10.05 9.34 -15.14
CA SER A 542 10.11 7.91 -15.42
C SER A 542 8.73 7.40 -15.77
N MET A 543 8.53 7.07 -17.04
CA MET A 543 7.28 6.48 -17.52
C MET A 543 6.92 5.22 -16.72
N ASP A 544 5.68 5.12 -16.26
CA ASP A 544 5.14 3.98 -15.54
C ASP A 544 3.86 3.51 -16.22
N ASN A 545 4.02 2.62 -17.21
CA ASN A 545 2.91 2.08 -17.98
C ASN A 545 2.55 0.65 -17.54
N SER A 546 2.34 0.44 -16.24
CA SER A 546 1.93 -0.87 -15.75
C SER A 546 0.44 -1.14 -15.96
N GLY A 547 -0.39 -0.10 -16.17
CA GLY A 547 -1.85 -0.21 -16.15
C GLY A 547 -2.45 -0.04 -14.75
N ALA A 548 -1.63 0.29 -13.75
CA ALA A 548 -2.04 0.51 -12.37
C ALA A 548 -2.93 1.75 -12.20
N GLU A 549 -2.78 2.73 -13.08
CA GLU A 549 -3.58 3.96 -13.12
C GLU A 549 -4.66 3.93 -14.23
N ASN A 550 -4.95 2.74 -14.80
CA ASN A 550 -6.14 2.57 -15.63
C ASN A 550 -7.38 2.93 -14.81
N HIS A 551 -8.22 3.79 -15.37
CA HIS A 551 -9.40 4.34 -14.72
C HIS A 551 -10.60 4.31 -15.69
N THR A 552 -11.78 4.69 -15.18
CA THR A 552 -13.07 4.61 -15.88
C THR A 552 -13.38 3.15 -16.21
N THR A 553 -13.40 2.37 -15.14
CA THR A 553 -13.63 0.93 -15.13
C THR A 553 -14.62 0.53 -14.02
N ILE A 554 -15.32 -0.58 -14.24
CA ILE A 554 -16.08 -1.26 -13.21
C ILE A 554 -15.10 -1.86 -12.21
N PHE A 555 -15.35 -1.65 -10.92
CA PHE A 555 -14.49 -2.10 -9.84
C PHE A 555 -15.14 -3.09 -8.88
N THR A 556 -16.48 -3.11 -8.81
CA THR A 556 -17.21 -4.05 -7.97
C THR A 556 -18.50 -4.50 -8.65
N ILE A 557 -18.86 -5.77 -8.47
CA ILE A 557 -20.02 -6.44 -9.05
C ILE A 557 -20.69 -7.24 -7.93
N ALA A 558 -22.00 -7.06 -7.75
CA ALA A 558 -22.78 -7.82 -6.78
C ALA A 558 -24.13 -8.24 -7.39
N GLU A 559 -24.25 -9.52 -7.75
CA GLU A 559 -25.56 -10.12 -8.07
C GLU A 559 -26.33 -10.35 -6.76
N SER A 560 -27.64 -10.07 -6.77
CA SER A 560 -28.48 -10.40 -5.61
C SER A 560 -28.55 -11.92 -5.44
N PRO A 561 -28.23 -12.47 -4.26
CA PRO A 561 -28.35 -13.91 -4.00
C PRO A 561 -29.82 -14.39 -3.97
N LEU A 562 -30.79 -13.46 -4.03
CA LEU A 562 -32.22 -13.74 -3.98
C LEU A 562 -32.93 -13.56 -5.33
N ASN A 563 -32.29 -12.88 -6.30
CA ASN A 563 -32.89 -12.64 -7.62
C ASN A 563 -31.83 -12.39 -8.69
N GLU A 564 -31.69 -13.35 -9.61
CA GLU A 564 -30.67 -13.32 -10.68
C GLU A 564 -30.80 -12.16 -11.68
N ASN A 565 -31.94 -11.45 -11.67
CA ASN A 565 -32.13 -10.28 -12.53
C ASN A 565 -31.64 -8.99 -11.89
N ILE A 566 -31.30 -9.01 -10.59
CA ILE A 566 -30.83 -7.85 -9.84
C ILE A 566 -29.32 -7.93 -9.73
N ILE A 567 -28.63 -7.01 -10.41
CA ILE A 567 -27.17 -6.92 -10.40
C ILE A 567 -26.78 -5.47 -10.12
N TRP A 568 -25.87 -5.29 -9.17
CA TRP A 568 -25.26 -4.01 -8.84
C TRP A 568 -23.85 -3.92 -9.39
N VAL A 569 -23.48 -2.73 -9.84
CA VAL A 569 -22.15 -2.39 -10.32
C VAL A 569 -21.70 -1.07 -9.71
N GLY A 570 -20.44 -1.03 -9.27
CA GLY A 570 -19.75 0.18 -8.84
C GLY A 570 -18.49 0.44 -9.67
N THR A 571 -18.16 1.70 -9.94
CA THR A 571 -17.01 2.11 -10.76
C THR A 571 -15.96 2.90 -9.97
N ASP A 572 -14.73 2.89 -10.48
CA ASP A 572 -13.60 3.69 -9.95
C ASP A 572 -13.79 5.21 -10.09
N ASP A 573 -14.70 5.64 -10.97
CA ASP A 573 -15.06 7.03 -11.18
C ASP A 573 -16.40 7.45 -10.55
N GLY A 574 -16.96 6.59 -9.69
CA GLY A 574 -17.98 6.93 -8.70
C GLY A 574 -19.43 6.70 -9.11
N ASN A 575 -19.70 5.93 -10.16
CA ASN A 575 -21.06 5.51 -10.47
C ASN A 575 -21.45 4.27 -9.66
N ILE A 576 -22.68 4.26 -9.14
CA ILE A 576 -23.34 3.08 -8.57
C ILE A 576 -24.63 2.81 -9.34
N GLN A 577 -24.74 1.60 -9.89
CA GLN A 577 -25.80 1.27 -10.85
C GLN A 577 -26.45 -0.06 -10.54
N VAL A 578 -27.73 -0.18 -10.89
CA VAL A 578 -28.52 -1.39 -10.71
C VAL A 578 -29.31 -1.71 -11.96
N THR A 579 -29.34 -2.99 -12.32
CA THR A 579 -30.32 -3.57 -13.24
C THR A 579 -31.30 -4.43 -12.46
N THR A 580 -32.54 -4.54 -12.94
CA THR A 580 -33.56 -5.45 -12.39
C THR A 580 -34.14 -6.39 -13.44
N ASP A 581 -33.55 -6.42 -14.63
CA ASP A 581 -33.99 -7.20 -15.80
C ASP A 581 -32.85 -8.02 -16.43
N GLY A 582 -31.81 -8.31 -15.64
CA GLY A 582 -30.68 -9.14 -16.05
C GLY A 582 -29.70 -8.43 -16.99
N GLY A 583 -29.61 -7.10 -16.92
CA GLY A 583 -28.67 -6.27 -17.69
C GLY A 583 -29.25 -5.61 -18.93
N LYS A 584 -30.55 -5.77 -19.23
CA LYS A 584 -31.14 -5.13 -20.42
C LYS A 584 -31.25 -3.62 -20.24
N THR A 585 -31.56 -3.16 -19.03
CA THR A 585 -31.58 -1.76 -18.66
C THR A 585 -30.87 -1.53 -17.33
N TRP A 586 -30.24 -0.35 -17.20
CA TRP A 586 -29.44 0.04 -16.04
C TRP A 586 -29.89 1.41 -15.53
N ALA A 587 -30.01 1.53 -14.20
CA ALA A 587 -30.28 2.79 -13.52
C ALA A 587 -29.05 3.20 -12.71
N ASN A 588 -28.49 4.38 -13.02
CA ASN A 588 -27.45 5.00 -12.19
C ASN A 588 -28.10 5.75 -11.03
N THR A 589 -27.70 5.41 -9.80
CA THR A 589 -28.33 5.87 -8.55
C THR A 589 -27.45 6.81 -7.74
N ILE A 590 -26.25 7.15 -8.21
CA ILE A 590 -25.29 8.01 -7.48
C ILE A 590 -25.88 9.37 -7.10
N SER A 591 -26.75 9.96 -7.94
CA SER A 591 -27.41 11.24 -7.66
C SER A 591 -28.32 11.21 -6.43
N ASN A 592 -28.69 10.03 -5.94
CA ASN A 592 -29.50 9.83 -4.74
C ASN A 592 -28.65 9.63 -3.48
N VAL A 593 -27.32 9.55 -3.60
CA VAL A 593 -26.38 9.41 -2.48
C VAL A 593 -25.95 10.80 -2.02
N ALA A 594 -26.40 11.22 -0.84
CA ALA A 594 -26.06 12.52 -0.29
C ALA A 594 -24.79 12.47 0.58
N GLY A 595 -23.92 13.48 0.45
CA GLY A 595 -22.77 13.67 1.33
C GLY A 595 -21.49 12.96 0.92
N VAL A 596 -21.48 12.26 -0.22
CA VAL A 596 -20.27 11.70 -0.85
C VAL A 596 -19.76 12.70 -1.89
N PRO A 597 -18.45 13.02 -1.94
CA PRO A 597 -17.89 13.84 -3.01
C PRO A 597 -18.14 13.25 -4.41
N ALA A 598 -18.13 14.11 -5.42
CA ALA A 598 -18.27 13.66 -6.80
C ALA A 598 -17.07 12.78 -7.20
N ASN A 599 -17.35 11.72 -7.98
CA ASN A 599 -16.34 10.79 -8.49
C ASN A 599 -15.56 10.00 -7.41
N THR A 600 -16.08 9.91 -6.18
CA THR A 600 -15.52 9.02 -5.15
C THR A 600 -15.72 7.55 -5.55
N TRP A 601 -14.66 6.76 -5.47
CA TRP A 601 -14.62 5.37 -5.91
C TRP A 601 -15.72 4.54 -5.22
N VAL A 602 -16.56 3.83 -5.97
CA VAL A 602 -17.44 2.80 -5.40
C VAL A 602 -16.63 1.53 -5.17
N TYR A 603 -16.03 1.43 -3.99
CA TYR A 603 -15.02 0.41 -3.70
C TYR A 603 -15.62 -0.98 -3.48
N HIS A 604 -16.81 -1.04 -2.86
CA HIS A 604 -17.49 -2.29 -2.58
C HIS A 604 -19.01 -2.12 -2.57
N ILE A 605 -19.73 -3.14 -3.06
CA ILE A 605 -21.18 -3.26 -2.94
C ILE A 605 -21.49 -4.64 -2.38
N GLU A 606 -22.35 -4.68 -1.36
CA GLU A 606 -22.88 -5.92 -0.79
C GLU A 606 -24.38 -5.99 -1.06
N ALA A 607 -24.81 -7.00 -1.84
CA ALA A 607 -26.22 -7.25 -2.10
C ALA A 607 -26.80 -8.11 -0.97
N SER A 608 -27.91 -7.68 -0.37
CA SER A 608 -28.41 -8.33 0.85
C SER A 608 -28.81 -9.79 0.61
N SER A 609 -28.44 -10.63 1.57
CA SER A 609 -28.85 -12.04 1.65
C SER A 609 -30.26 -12.23 2.22
N HIS A 610 -30.84 -11.15 2.80
CA HIS A 610 -32.14 -11.18 3.48
C HIS A 610 -33.28 -10.48 2.72
N ASP A 611 -32.96 -9.48 1.89
CA ASP A 611 -33.95 -8.77 1.08
C ASP A 611 -33.42 -8.33 -0.29
N SER A 612 -34.06 -8.80 -1.36
CA SER A 612 -33.68 -8.51 -2.75
C SER A 612 -33.64 -7.01 -3.13
N LYS A 613 -34.28 -6.14 -2.34
CA LYS A 613 -34.28 -4.68 -2.56
C LYS A 613 -33.22 -3.94 -1.75
N THR A 614 -32.55 -4.64 -0.85
CA THR A 614 -31.56 -4.09 0.06
C THR A 614 -30.14 -4.32 -0.49
N ALA A 615 -29.33 -3.27 -0.43
CA ALA A 615 -27.91 -3.32 -0.75
C ALA A 615 -27.14 -2.29 0.09
N TYR A 616 -25.85 -2.53 0.23
CA TYR A 616 -24.92 -1.66 0.92
C TYR A 616 -23.83 -1.22 -0.07
N ALA A 617 -23.36 0.01 0.06
CA ALA A 617 -22.31 0.56 -0.80
C ALA A 617 -21.27 1.29 0.05
N VAL A 618 -20.01 1.03 -0.24
CA VAL A 618 -18.84 1.68 0.35
C VAL A 618 -18.20 2.58 -0.70
N PHE A 619 -17.88 3.81 -0.30
CA PHE A 619 -17.18 4.77 -1.15
C PHE A 619 -15.81 5.10 -0.55
N ASP A 620 -14.78 5.11 -1.38
CA ASP A 620 -13.41 5.36 -0.96
C ASP A 620 -12.85 6.63 -1.65
N GLY A 621 -12.54 7.65 -0.84
CA GLY A 621 -12.05 8.95 -1.29
C GLY A 621 -10.54 9.13 -1.16
N HIS A 622 -9.80 8.15 -0.64
CA HIS A 622 -8.39 8.35 -0.23
C HIS A 622 -7.50 8.79 -1.40
N THR A 623 -7.80 8.36 -2.63
CA THR A 623 -7.06 8.73 -3.85
C THR A 623 -7.22 10.20 -4.26
N SER A 624 -8.06 10.95 -3.54
CA SER A 624 -8.23 12.40 -3.63
C SER A 624 -7.82 13.15 -2.35
N GLY A 625 -7.26 12.43 -1.36
CA GLY A 625 -6.93 12.95 -0.03
C GLY A 625 -8.12 13.04 0.93
N ASP A 626 -9.29 12.54 0.55
CA ASP A 626 -10.44 12.44 1.46
C ASP A 626 -10.38 11.11 2.23
N MET A 627 -10.02 11.22 3.51
CA MET A 627 -9.89 10.07 4.42
C MET A 627 -11.18 9.77 5.20
N ALA A 628 -12.32 10.38 4.84
CA ALA A 628 -13.59 10.13 5.52
C ALA A 628 -14.17 8.75 5.19
N ALA A 629 -14.84 8.15 6.18
CA ALA A 629 -15.57 6.91 6.02
C ALA A 629 -16.93 7.14 5.36
N TYR A 630 -17.22 6.39 4.29
CA TYR A 630 -18.51 6.43 3.60
C TYR A 630 -19.07 5.01 3.41
N ALA A 631 -20.16 4.70 4.10
CA ALA A 631 -20.94 3.49 3.89
C ALA A 631 -22.44 3.83 3.94
N TYR A 632 -23.19 3.30 2.98
CA TYR A 632 -24.59 3.61 2.77
C TYR A 632 -25.42 2.35 2.59
N LYS A 633 -26.67 2.38 3.03
CA LYS A 633 -27.68 1.33 2.83
C LYS A 633 -28.83 1.86 1.99
N THR A 634 -29.30 1.06 1.04
CA THR A 634 -30.59 1.21 0.38
C THR A 634 -31.50 0.03 0.73
N THR A 635 -32.82 0.24 0.71
CA THR A 635 -33.85 -0.81 0.87
C THR A 635 -34.91 -0.72 -0.24
N ASP A 636 -34.65 0.06 -1.29
CA ASP A 636 -35.61 0.37 -2.35
C ASP A 636 -34.97 0.41 -3.74
N LEU A 637 -33.89 -0.38 -3.92
CA LEU A 637 -33.11 -0.46 -5.16
C LEU A 637 -32.49 0.89 -5.56
N GLY A 638 -31.92 1.60 -4.58
CA GLY A 638 -31.09 2.79 -4.78
C GLY A 638 -31.88 4.06 -5.07
N LYS A 639 -33.21 4.05 -4.89
CA LYS A 639 -34.01 5.28 -4.95
C LYS A 639 -33.73 6.19 -3.77
N THR A 640 -33.44 5.58 -2.61
CA THR A 640 -32.94 6.28 -1.43
C THR A 640 -31.73 5.54 -0.84
N TRP A 641 -30.79 6.33 -0.31
CA TRP A 641 -29.60 5.85 0.38
C TRP A 641 -29.48 6.52 1.74
N LYS A 642 -29.17 5.72 2.76
CA LYS A 642 -28.98 6.17 4.14
C LYS A 642 -27.55 5.90 4.56
N ASN A 643 -26.85 6.92 5.05
CA ASN A 643 -25.53 6.74 5.67
C ASN A 643 -25.67 5.84 6.92
N ILE A 644 -24.82 4.82 7.00
CA ILE A 644 -24.79 3.83 8.09
C ILE A 644 -23.49 3.86 8.90
N ILE A 645 -22.57 4.76 8.57
CA ILE A 645 -21.39 5.02 9.41
C ILE A 645 -21.89 5.58 10.75
N PRO A 646 -21.60 4.91 11.88
CA PRO A 646 -21.92 5.45 13.20
C PRO A 646 -21.13 6.76 13.41
N ALA A 647 -21.71 7.70 14.15
CA ALA A 647 -21.12 9.02 14.32
C ALA A 647 -19.64 8.96 14.76
N LYS A 648 -18.80 9.85 14.19
CA LYS A 648 -17.42 10.33 14.52
C LYS A 648 -16.31 9.37 14.99
N ASP A 649 -16.58 8.15 15.40
CA ASP A 649 -15.59 7.27 16.03
C ASP A 649 -14.86 6.36 15.02
N VAL A 650 -15.23 6.42 13.73
CA VAL A 650 -14.51 5.74 12.65
C VAL A 650 -13.38 6.64 12.16
N ASN A 651 -12.14 6.22 12.42
CA ASN A 651 -10.94 6.89 11.93
C ASN A 651 -10.50 6.25 10.60
N GLY A 652 -10.37 7.06 9.55
CA GLY A 652 -9.95 6.61 8.22
C GLY A 652 -11.10 6.28 7.27
N PHE A 653 -10.74 5.76 6.09
CA PHE A 653 -11.66 5.35 5.03
C PHE A 653 -12.06 3.88 5.19
N VAL A 654 -13.17 3.47 4.55
CA VAL A 654 -13.71 2.10 4.60
C VAL A 654 -13.54 1.46 3.24
N ARG A 655 -13.23 0.16 3.21
CA ARG A 655 -13.07 -0.62 1.97
C ARG A 655 -14.09 -1.74 1.78
N ASN A 656 -14.68 -2.27 2.85
CA ASN A 656 -15.58 -3.41 2.75
C ASN A 656 -16.68 -3.33 3.83
N ILE A 657 -17.81 -3.99 3.57
CA ILE A 657 -18.87 -4.24 4.53
C ILE A 657 -19.50 -5.60 4.21
N GLN A 658 -19.67 -6.45 5.21
CA GLN A 658 -20.29 -7.76 5.03
C GLN A 658 -21.57 -7.86 5.85
N GLU A 659 -22.68 -8.24 5.20
CA GLU A 659 -23.91 -8.58 5.91
C GLU A 659 -23.79 -9.99 6.49
N ASP A 660 -24.16 -10.16 7.76
CA ASP A 660 -24.23 -11.47 8.39
C ASP A 660 -25.33 -12.33 7.74
N TYR A 661 -25.01 -13.57 7.37
CA TYR A 661 -25.94 -14.46 6.65
C TYR A 661 -27.11 -14.96 7.50
N VAL A 662 -27.10 -14.78 8.82
CA VAL A 662 -28.14 -15.28 9.74
C VAL A 662 -28.91 -14.13 10.39
N ASN A 663 -28.22 -13.06 10.81
CA ASN A 663 -28.79 -11.92 11.52
C ASN A 663 -28.77 -10.65 10.64
N PRO A 664 -29.90 -10.23 10.06
CA PRO A 664 -29.97 -9.05 9.18
C PRO A 664 -29.67 -7.70 9.86
N ASN A 665 -29.44 -7.69 11.17
CA ASN A 665 -29.08 -6.50 11.94
C ASN A 665 -27.59 -6.43 12.31
N LEU A 666 -26.80 -7.41 11.89
CA LEU A 666 -25.36 -7.45 12.12
C LEU A 666 -24.61 -7.21 10.81
N LEU A 667 -23.71 -6.24 10.83
CA LEU A 667 -22.81 -5.88 9.74
C LEU A 667 -21.38 -5.92 10.28
N PHE A 668 -20.46 -6.42 9.47
CA PHE A 668 -19.03 -6.43 9.74
C PHE A 668 -18.31 -5.38 8.91
#